data_AF-A0A067JKF3-F1
#
_entry.id   AF-A0A067JKF3-F1
#
_cell.length_a   1.000
_cell.length_b   1.000
_cell.length_c   1.000
_cell.angle_alpha   90.00
_cell.angle_beta   90.00
_cell.angle_gamma   90.00
#
_symmetry.space_group_name_H-M   'P 1'
#
loop_
_entity.id
_entity.type
_entity.pdbx_description
1 polymer ?
#
loop_
_entity_poly.entity_id
_entity_poly.type
_entity_poly.pdbx_seq_one_letter_code
_entity_poly.pdbx_strand_id
1 'polypeptide(L)'
;MLKKLRRRVKTLVTKSFKKPRKHSSYKDPSPPSSSPSPTPPASPPPSTMTHQSSLDQKPPTFPFRFPSIQSSVLPDPSLFFSPSLLSSPLPTNSFFQNFTLKNGDQPEYIHPYLIKSSDSSLSISYPSLFHNSSFTYQIFVPDFTISASNKPSTGQKNHIISSYSDLSVTLDMPSSNFRFFLVRGSPFLTCSITGNTAISISTIHAILSFSSNNSLTKYTVKLNNGQTWLIYSSSQINLSHSLSLITSDGFSGILRIAILPDFDPKYEAILDRFSSCYPVSGNAVFTKPFSLEYKWEKKGWGDLLMLAHPLHVKLLSDENVIVLNDLKYKSIDGDLVGVVGDSWVLKSDPISITWHSIKGIKEESCVEIVAALCKDVEGLDSSAITTNSSYFYGKLIARAARLALIAEEVGCLDVIPLIRKYLKETIEPWLEGTFNGNGFLYDDQKPPTFPFRFPSIQSSVLPDPSLFFSPSLLSSPLPTNSFFQNFTLKNGDQPEYIHPYLIKSSDSSLSISYPSLFHNSSFTYQIFVPDFTISASNKPSTGQKNHIISSYSDLSVTLDMPSSNFRFFLVRGSPFLTCSITGNTAISISTIHAILSFSSNNSLTKYTVKLNNGQTWLIYSSSQINLSHSLSLITSDGFSGILRIAILPDFDPKYEAILDRFSSCYPVSGNAVFTKPFSLEYKWEKKGWGDLLMLAHPLHVKLLSDENVIVLNDLKYKSIDGDLVGVVGDSWVLKSDPISITWHSIKGIKEESCVEIVAALCKDVEGLDSSAITTNSSYFYGKLIARAARLALIAEEVGCLDVIPLIRKYLKETIEPWLEGTFNGNGFLYDDKWGGIVTKQGSSDSGADFGFGVYNDHHYHIGYFLYGIAVLAKIDPFWGRKYRRQAYSLMADFMNLGRRSNSNYPRLRCFDLYKLHSWAGGLTEFADGRNQESTSEAVNAYYSAALMGLAYGDTHLVATGSMLAAMEIHAAQTWWHVREGDNLYAEDFTRENRVVGVLWSNKRDSGLWFAPPDWKECRLGIQLLPLLPISEVLFSDVGFVRELVNWTLPALEREGVAEGWKGFVYALEAIYDKERALEKIRNLNSHDDGNSLTNLLWWIYSRGNEEEEWCEGGGKFCWFGHYCH
;
A
#
# COMPACT_ATOMS: atom_id res chain seq x y z
N MET A 1 -36.34 52.17 -52.40
CA MET A 1 -35.76 51.10 -51.58
C MET A 1 -34.22 51.14 -51.62
N LEU A 2 -33.49 52.20 -51.27
CA LEU A 2 -33.84 53.53 -50.75
C LEU A 2 -34.95 53.53 -49.67
N LYS A 3 -34.58 53.82 -48.42
CA LYS A 3 -35.39 53.87 -47.17
C LYS A 3 -35.06 52.71 -46.21
N LYS A 4 -34.80 53.10 -44.95
CA LYS A 4 -34.46 52.30 -43.75
C LYS A 4 -32.97 52.14 -43.44
N LEU A 5 -32.36 53.31 -43.35
CA LEU A 5 -31.28 53.72 -42.47
C LEU A 5 -31.26 53.01 -41.10
N ARG A 6 -30.05 52.60 -40.68
CA ARG A 6 -29.54 52.89 -39.32
C ARG A 6 -29.93 54.31 -38.91
N ARG A 7 -30.94 54.45 -38.05
CA ARG A 7 -31.17 55.59 -37.12
C ARG A 7 -32.53 55.42 -36.44
N ARG A 8 -32.51 55.23 -35.11
CA ARG A 8 -33.27 56.03 -34.11
C ARG A 8 -33.00 55.46 -32.70
N VAL A 9 -32.31 56.23 -31.83
CA VAL A 9 -32.89 57.01 -30.69
C VAL A 9 -33.16 56.06 -29.50
N LYS A 10 -32.32 55.97 -28.46
CA LYS A 10 -32.12 56.89 -27.31
C LYS A 10 -33.44 57.41 -26.71
N THR A 11 -33.76 56.92 -25.51
CA THR A 11 -34.55 57.61 -24.46
C THR A 11 -36.08 57.57 -24.57
N LEU A 12 -36.74 56.91 -23.61
CA LEU A 12 -37.72 57.50 -22.65
C LEU A 12 -38.18 56.36 -21.71
N VAL A 13 -37.84 56.34 -20.41
CA VAL A 13 -38.21 57.24 -19.31
C VAL A 13 -39.64 57.00 -18.80
N THR A 14 -39.70 56.23 -17.71
CA THR A 14 -40.37 56.49 -16.41
C THR A 14 -41.87 56.85 -16.28
N LYS A 15 -42.37 56.45 -15.09
CA LYS A 15 -43.42 57.03 -14.20
C LYS A 15 -44.84 56.49 -14.40
N SER A 16 -45.37 55.75 -13.42
CA SER A 16 -45.92 56.19 -12.11
C SER A 16 -47.29 56.86 -12.26
N PHE A 17 -48.34 56.27 -11.68
CA PHE A 17 -49.05 56.82 -10.51
C PHE A 17 -50.42 56.13 -10.25
N LYS A 18 -50.62 55.73 -8.97
CA LYS A 18 -51.82 55.90 -8.11
C LYS A 18 -53.19 55.36 -8.59
N LYS A 19 -53.78 54.36 -7.89
CA LYS A 19 -54.61 54.41 -6.64
C LYS A 19 -56.11 54.23 -6.99
N PRO A 20 -57.05 54.06 -6.03
CA PRO A 20 -57.38 52.87 -5.23
C PRO A 20 -58.90 52.52 -5.32
N ARG A 21 -59.39 51.47 -4.63
CA ARG A 21 -60.52 51.59 -3.67
C ARG A 21 -60.93 50.26 -3.03
N LYS A 22 -61.21 50.38 -1.72
CA LYS A 22 -61.87 49.45 -0.81
C LYS A 22 -63.38 49.32 -1.10
N HIS A 23 -63.97 48.22 -0.61
CA HIS A 23 -65.25 48.05 0.11
C HIS A 23 -65.89 46.72 -0.30
N SER A 24 -66.61 45.94 0.51
CA SER A 24 -66.78 45.76 1.97
C SER A 24 -67.72 44.55 2.16
N SER A 25 -67.51 43.78 3.23
CA SER A 25 -68.47 43.00 4.09
C SER A 25 -69.84 42.54 3.55
N TYR A 26 -70.28 41.31 3.88
CA TYR A 26 -71.51 40.95 4.63
C TYR A 26 -71.66 39.39 4.65
N LYS A 27 -71.49 38.74 5.81
CA LYS A 27 -72.49 38.13 6.74
C LYS A 27 -73.08 36.77 6.33
N ASP A 28 -72.92 35.79 7.24
CA ASP A 28 -73.59 34.48 7.31
C ASP A 28 -75.10 34.57 7.61
N PRO A 29 -75.83 33.50 7.27
CA PRO A 29 -76.82 32.92 8.19
C PRO A 29 -76.82 31.37 8.25
N SER A 30 -77.33 30.81 9.35
CA SER A 30 -77.62 29.38 9.62
C SER A 30 -79.06 29.25 10.20
N PRO A 31 -79.64 28.05 10.50
CA PRO A 31 -79.75 26.72 9.84
C PRO A 31 -81.25 26.26 9.68
N PRO A 32 -81.59 25.02 9.22
CA PRO A 32 -81.84 23.89 10.15
C PRO A 32 -81.51 22.47 9.61
N SER A 33 -81.64 21.48 10.51
CA SER A 33 -81.24 20.05 10.51
C SER A 33 -81.98 19.06 9.58
N SER A 34 -81.30 18.00 9.09
CA SER A 34 -81.70 16.58 9.28
C SER A 34 -80.84 15.55 8.52
N SER A 35 -80.54 14.44 9.21
CA SER A 35 -80.10 13.10 8.77
C SER A 35 -78.62 12.85 8.37
N PRO A 36 -77.96 11.82 8.95
CA PRO A 36 -76.54 11.51 8.72
C PRO A 36 -76.36 10.54 7.56
N SER A 37 -75.39 10.82 6.69
CA SER A 37 -74.92 9.95 5.62
C SER A 37 -73.49 9.42 5.94
N PRO A 38 -73.08 8.29 5.33
CA PRO A 38 -72.43 7.19 6.03
C PRO A 38 -70.95 7.40 6.34
N THR A 39 -70.56 6.85 7.49
CA THR A 39 -69.21 6.63 7.98
C THR A 39 -68.32 5.96 6.92
N PRO A 40 -67.10 6.47 6.66
CA PRO A 40 -66.07 5.71 5.97
C PRO A 40 -65.72 4.45 6.79
N PRO A 41 -65.35 3.32 6.14
CA PRO A 41 -65.11 2.06 6.82
C PRO A 41 -64.00 2.21 7.88
N ALA A 42 -64.25 1.58 9.03
CA ALA A 42 -63.32 1.54 10.15
C ALA A 42 -61.95 1.00 9.69
N SER A 43 -60.89 1.67 10.15
CA SER A 43 -59.54 1.13 10.17
C SER A 43 -59.57 -0.28 10.79
N PRO A 44 -58.87 -1.28 10.22
CA PRO A 44 -58.70 -2.55 10.90
C PRO A 44 -58.11 -2.30 12.30
N PRO A 45 -58.56 -3.00 13.35
CA PRO A 45 -58.04 -2.80 14.69
C PRO A 45 -56.53 -3.09 14.70
N PRO A 46 -55.74 -2.36 15.51
CA PRO A 46 -54.36 -2.76 15.77
C PRO A 46 -54.41 -4.21 16.27
N SER A 47 -53.69 -5.09 15.60
CA SER A 47 -53.51 -6.48 16.02
C SER A 47 -53.00 -6.45 17.46
N THR A 48 -53.86 -6.90 18.35
CA THR A 48 -53.58 -7.13 19.76
C THR A 48 -52.47 -8.16 19.89
N MET A 49 -51.22 -7.72 19.91
CA MET A 49 -50.26 -8.32 20.83
C MET A 49 -50.44 -7.62 22.16
N THR A 50 -50.96 -8.39 23.12
CA THR A 50 -51.00 -8.07 24.54
C THR A 50 -49.60 -7.72 25.04
N HIS A 51 -49.20 -6.46 24.94
CA HIS A 51 -48.23 -5.90 25.86
C HIS A 51 -48.91 -5.83 27.21
N GLN A 52 -48.58 -6.78 28.09
CA GLN A 52 -48.72 -6.55 29.52
C GLN A 52 -48.12 -5.17 29.82
N SER A 53 -48.96 -4.33 30.39
CA SER A 53 -48.60 -3.04 30.96
C SER A 53 -47.43 -3.22 31.93
N SER A 54 -46.26 -2.71 31.54
CA SER A 54 -45.32 -2.11 32.48
C SER A 54 -45.18 -0.61 32.15
N LEU A 55 -46.33 0.07 32.06
CA LEU A 55 -46.42 1.48 32.41
C LEU A 55 -46.13 1.59 33.91
N ASP A 56 -44.85 1.59 34.29
CA ASP A 56 -44.35 2.11 35.57
C ASP A 56 -42.81 2.12 35.66
N GLN A 57 -42.12 2.43 34.57
CA GLN A 57 -40.72 2.86 34.67
C GLN A 57 -40.61 4.28 34.14
N LYS A 58 -40.50 5.24 35.08
CA LYS A 58 -39.90 6.54 34.80
C LYS A 58 -38.65 6.30 33.93
N PRO A 59 -38.43 7.08 32.85
CA PRO A 59 -37.18 6.98 32.11
C PRO A 59 -36.04 7.07 33.13
N PRO A 60 -35.06 6.15 33.07
CA PRO A 60 -34.03 6.09 34.08
C PRO A 60 -33.38 7.47 34.17
N THR A 61 -33.35 8.03 35.38
CA THR A 61 -32.85 9.39 35.65
C THR A 61 -31.36 9.55 35.32
N PHE A 62 -30.68 8.46 34.98
CA PHE A 62 -29.31 8.41 34.50
C PHE A 62 -29.17 7.35 33.39
N PRO A 63 -28.38 7.60 32.34
CA PRO A 63 -28.11 6.59 31.32
C PRO A 63 -27.49 5.34 31.94
N PHE A 64 -27.88 4.16 31.44
CA PHE A 64 -27.26 2.90 31.85
C PHE A 64 -25.76 2.97 31.60
N ARG A 65 -24.97 2.78 32.66
CA ARG A 65 -23.52 2.76 32.57
C ARG A 65 -23.04 1.32 32.64
N PHE A 66 -22.38 0.86 31.57
CA PHE A 66 -21.68 -0.42 31.55
C PHE A 66 -20.60 -0.47 32.66
N PRO A 67 -20.18 -1.67 33.10
CA PRO A 67 -19.17 -1.83 34.15
C PRO A 67 -17.94 -0.96 33.91
N SER A 68 -17.48 -0.27 34.96
CA SER A 68 -16.31 0.60 34.88
C SER A 68 -15.02 -0.22 34.84
N ILE A 69 -14.14 0.07 33.88
CA ILE A 69 -12.78 -0.49 33.78
C ILE A 69 -11.76 0.64 33.58
N GLN A 70 -10.55 0.46 34.12
CA GLN A 70 -9.42 1.33 33.81
C GLN A 70 -8.65 0.75 32.61
N SER A 71 -8.56 1.52 31.52
CA SER A 71 -7.77 1.13 30.35
C SER A 71 -6.29 1.40 30.60
N SER A 72 -5.44 0.41 30.36
CA SER A 72 -3.97 0.54 30.43
C SER A 72 -3.34 1.16 29.17
N VAL A 73 -4.14 1.41 28.12
CA VAL A 73 -3.66 1.83 26.79
C VAL A 73 -3.97 3.31 26.50
N LEU A 74 -4.93 3.90 27.22
CA LEU A 74 -5.27 5.31 27.03
C LEU A 74 -4.22 6.21 27.70
N PRO A 75 -3.78 7.30 27.04
CA PRO A 75 -2.84 8.25 27.63
C PRO A 75 -3.49 8.96 28.81
N ASP A 76 -2.68 9.35 29.79
CA ASP A 76 -3.15 10.14 30.93
C ASP A 76 -3.61 11.54 30.45
N PRO A 77 -4.91 11.87 30.53
CA PRO A 77 -5.41 13.16 30.06
C PRO A 77 -4.96 14.33 30.92
N SER A 78 -4.47 14.09 32.15
CA SER A 78 -4.05 15.16 33.07
C SER A 78 -2.86 15.98 32.57
N LEU A 79 -2.13 15.46 31.58
CA LEU A 79 -1.00 16.16 30.95
C LEU A 79 -1.43 17.35 30.09
N PHE A 80 -2.64 17.31 29.53
CA PHE A 80 -3.11 18.30 28.55
C PHE A 80 -4.46 18.93 28.92
N PHE A 81 -5.23 18.37 29.84
CA PHE A 81 -6.51 18.96 30.25
C PHE A 81 -6.41 19.60 31.63
N SER A 82 -7.06 20.76 31.80
CA SER A 82 -7.16 21.39 33.11
C SER A 82 -7.92 20.49 34.11
N PRO A 83 -7.60 20.56 35.42
CA PRO A 83 -8.23 19.72 36.44
C PRO A 83 -9.77 19.80 36.46
N SER A 84 -10.34 20.96 36.12
CA SER A 84 -11.79 21.17 36.04
C SER A 84 -12.49 20.37 34.94
N LEU A 85 -11.77 19.94 33.90
CA LEU A 85 -12.34 19.16 32.80
C LEU A 85 -12.27 17.65 33.07
N LEU A 86 -11.36 17.20 33.93
CA LEU A 86 -11.15 15.77 34.23
C LEU A 86 -12.31 15.13 35.00
N SER A 87 -13.21 15.93 35.58
CA SER A 87 -14.41 15.44 36.27
C SER A 87 -15.56 15.06 35.33
N SER A 88 -15.41 15.23 34.01
CA SER A 88 -16.42 14.93 33.01
C SER A 88 -15.84 14.09 31.87
N PRO A 89 -16.67 13.37 31.09
CA PRO A 89 -16.19 12.66 29.91
C PRO A 89 -15.46 13.61 28.96
N LEU A 90 -14.22 13.27 28.63
CA LEU A 90 -13.41 14.02 27.68
C LEU A 90 -13.77 13.61 26.26
N PRO A 91 -13.76 14.55 25.30
CA PRO A 91 -14.17 14.25 23.95
C PRO A 91 -13.02 13.54 23.22
N THR A 92 -13.35 12.48 22.50
CA THR A 92 -12.42 11.76 21.62
C THR A 92 -12.84 11.94 20.17
N ASN A 93 -11.90 11.76 19.23
CA ASN A 93 -12.12 12.04 17.79
C ASN A 93 -12.52 13.50 17.50
N SER A 94 -12.10 14.42 18.36
CA SER A 94 -12.35 15.85 18.18
C SER A 94 -11.42 16.46 17.15
N PHE A 95 -11.83 17.56 16.51
CA PHE A 95 -11.01 18.27 15.53
C PHE A 95 -9.73 18.86 16.13
N PHE A 96 -9.52 18.79 17.45
CA PHE A 96 -8.33 19.29 18.15
C PHE A 96 -7.52 18.18 18.83
N GLN A 97 -7.83 16.91 18.51
CA GLN A 97 -7.29 15.74 19.20
C GLN A 97 -5.75 15.72 19.18
N ASN A 98 -5.11 16.26 18.13
CA ASN A 98 -3.65 16.26 18.01
C ASN A 98 -2.94 17.05 19.12
N PHE A 99 -3.62 17.98 19.78
CA PHE A 99 -3.09 18.70 20.93
C PHE A 99 -2.97 17.82 22.18
N THR A 100 -3.62 16.66 22.25
CA THR A 100 -3.59 15.79 23.44
C THR A 100 -2.94 14.44 23.17
N LEU A 101 -2.50 14.17 21.94
CA LEU A 101 -1.87 12.92 21.55
C LEU A 101 -0.35 13.04 21.56
N LYS A 102 0.34 11.99 22.00
CA LYS A 102 1.80 11.97 22.14
C LYS A 102 2.30 13.16 22.98
N ASN A 103 2.96 14.12 22.35
CA ASN A 103 3.50 15.33 22.99
C ASN A 103 2.60 16.56 22.79
N GLY A 104 1.46 16.44 22.12
CA GLY A 104 0.58 17.56 21.81
C GLY A 104 1.13 18.53 20.75
N ASP A 105 2.11 18.07 19.96
CA ASP A 105 2.92 18.89 19.05
C ASP A 105 2.66 18.57 17.57
N GLN A 106 1.56 17.87 17.27
CA GLN A 106 1.17 17.58 15.89
C GLN A 106 0.30 18.74 15.33
N PRO A 107 0.44 19.09 14.04
CA PRO A 107 -0.37 20.13 13.43
C PRO A 107 -1.87 19.79 13.44
N GLU A 108 -2.70 20.82 13.62
CA GLU A 108 -4.15 20.71 13.64
C GLU A 108 -4.79 21.77 12.71
N TYR A 109 -5.80 21.38 11.95
CA TYR A 109 -6.43 22.27 10.96
C TYR A 109 -7.64 23.01 11.51
N ILE A 110 -7.43 24.27 11.92
CA ILE A 110 -8.45 25.11 12.55
C ILE A 110 -9.19 25.97 11.51
N HIS A 111 -8.80 25.96 10.23
CA HIS A 111 -9.35 26.78 9.15
C HIS A 111 -9.22 28.31 9.39
N PRO A 112 -8.62 29.07 8.47
CA PRO A 112 -7.92 28.61 7.26
C PRO A 112 -6.51 28.08 7.56
N TYR A 113 -6.12 27.99 8.84
CA TYR A 113 -4.75 27.75 9.27
C TYR A 113 -4.50 26.33 9.78
N LEU A 114 -3.31 25.83 9.52
CA LEU A 114 -2.72 24.74 10.31
C LEU A 114 -1.99 25.34 11.51
N ILE A 115 -2.23 24.79 12.70
CA ILE A 115 -1.69 25.26 13.97
C ILE A 115 -0.92 24.13 14.64
N LYS A 116 0.29 24.41 15.12
CA LYS A 116 1.11 23.45 15.86
C LYS A 116 1.55 24.07 17.19
N SER A 117 1.28 23.37 18.30
CA SER A 117 1.80 23.75 19.61
C SER A 117 3.22 23.22 19.82
N SER A 118 3.98 23.92 20.65
CA SER A 118 5.23 23.47 21.27
C SER A 118 5.31 24.07 22.68
N ASP A 119 6.31 23.68 23.49
CA ASP A 119 6.30 23.82 24.95
C ASP A 119 5.89 25.20 25.52
N SER A 120 6.20 26.28 24.79
CA SER A 120 5.85 27.66 25.18
C SER A 120 5.45 28.54 23.99
N SER A 121 5.18 27.92 22.84
CA SER A 121 4.97 28.63 21.59
C SER A 121 3.90 27.99 20.73
N LEU A 122 3.30 28.80 19.86
CA LEU A 122 2.32 28.33 18.88
C LEU A 122 2.72 28.79 17.49
N SER A 123 2.83 27.83 16.58
CA SER A 123 3.18 28.07 15.18
C SER A 123 1.92 28.03 14.32
N ILE A 124 1.82 28.97 13.39
CA ILE A 124 0.72 29.13 12.43
C ILE A 124 1.25 29.02 11.01
N SER A 125 0.48 28.32 10.17
CA SER A 125 0.74 28.14 8.74
C SER A 125 -0.51 28.46 7.93
N TYR A 126 -0.37 29.18 6.82
CA TYR A 126 -1.36 29.23 5.75
C TYR A 126 -0.91 28.26 4.65
N PRO A 127 -1.43 27.02 4.62
CA PRO A 127 -0.84 25.95 3.84
C PRO A 127 -1.05 26.12 2.33
N SER A 128 0.02 25.93 1.57
CA SER A 128 -0.08 25.73 0.12
C SER A 128 -0.72 24.37 -0.18
N LEU A 129 -1.59 24.34 -1.19
CA LEU A 129 -2.16 23.11 -1.72
C LEU A 129 -1.21 22.49 -2.74
N PHE A 130 -0.88 21.21 -2.53
CA PHE A 130 -0.13 20.41 -3.48
C PHE A 130 -1.04 19.33 -4.05
N HIS A 131 -1.06 19.25 -5.38
CA HIS A 131 -1.93 18.34 -6.12
C HIS A 131 -1.09 17.46 -7.05
N ASN A 132 -1.40 16.16 -7.08
CA ASN A 132 -1.04 15.26 -8.16
C ASN A 132 -2.22 14.34 -8.47
N SER A 133 -2.07 13.42 -9.43
CA SER A 133 -3.12 12.49 -9.84
C SER A 133 -3.57 11.52 -8.73
N SER A 134 -2.77 11.31 -7.69
CA SER A 134 -3.00 10.32 -6.64
C SER A 134 -3.50 10.93 -5.32
N PHE A 135 -3.19 12.20 -5.03
CA PHE A 135 -3.61 12.87 -3.79
C PHE A 135 -3.53 14.40 -3.89
N THR A 136 -4.35 15.06 -3.07
CA THR A 136 -4.21 16.46 -2.71
C THR A 136 -3.82 16.53 -1.23
N TYR A 137 -2.82 17.33 -0.88
CA TYR A 137 -2.39 17.49 0.51
C TYR A 137 -1.94 18.92 0.83
N GLN A 138 -1.97 19.25 2.12
CA GLN A 138 -1.52 20.52 2.68
C GLN A 138 -0.27 20.28 3.54
N ILE A 139 0.74 21.14 3.37
CA ILE A 139 1.99 21.06 4.14
C ILE A 139 1.96 22.09 5.26
N PHE A 140 2.31 21.67 6.47
CA PHE A 140 2.57 22.60 7.57
C PHE A 140 3.94 23.26 7.40
N VAL A 141 3.94 24.58 7.19
CA VAL A 141 5.15 25.42 7.16
C VAL A 141 4.98 26.51 8.21
N PRO A 142 5.84 26.63 9.23
CA PRO A 142 5.65 27.58 10.33
C PRO A 142 5.91 29.03 9.87
N ASP A 143 4.94 29.61 9.14
CA ASP A 143 5.00 30.97 8.60
C ASP A 143 5.26 31.99 9.73
N PHE A 144 4.57 31.82 10.87
CA PHE A 144 4.93 32.47 12.13
C PHE A 144 4.94 31.50 13.30
N THR A 145 5.82 31.74 14.26
CA THR A 145 5.84 31.10 15.57
C THR A 145 5.84 32.16 16.66
N ILE A 146 4.82 32.14 17.52
CA ILE A 146 4.59 33.12 18.58
C ILE A 146 5.08 32.53 19.89
N SER A 147 6.02 33.20 20.55
CA SER A 147 6.62 32.80 21.82
C SER A 147 6.84 34.01 22.74
N ALA A 148 7.08 33.76 24.03
CA ALA A 148 7.57 34.80 24.93
C ALA A 148 9.09 34.97 24.75
N SER A 149 9.58 36.22 24.76
CA SER A 149 11.01 36.51 24.56
C SER A 149 11.90 36.02 25.71
N ASN A 150 11.34 35.89 26.91
CA ASN A 150 12.02 35.34 28.09
C ASN A 150 11.66 33.86 28.26
N LYS A 151 12.60 32.94 28.03
CA LYS A 151 12.39 31.51 28.27
C LYS A 151 12.28 31.25 29.79
N PRO A 152 11.18 30.69 30.31
CA PRO A 152 11.11 30.31 31.71
C PRO A 152 12.01 29.12 31.99
N SER A 153 12.82 29.22 33.03
CA SER A 153 13.50 28.09 33.67
C SER A 153 12.47 27.30 34.49
N THR A 154 12.31 26.02 34.14
CA THR A 154 11.72 24.94 34.97
C THR A 154 10.27 25.14 35.47
N GLY A 155 9.30 24.65 34.68
CA GLY A 155 7.89 24.46 35.07
C GLY A 155 7.04 24.02 33.86
N GLN A 156 6.09 23.10 34.08
CA GLN A 156 5.18 22.42 33.12
C GLN A 156 5.40 22.72 31.62
N LYS A 157 6.00 21.76 30.91
CA LYS A 157 6.41 21.92 29.51
C LYS A 157 5.26 21.88 28.50
N ASN A 158 4.08 21.38 28.86
CA ASN A 158 2.99 21.21 27.90
C ASN A 158 1.99 22.37 27.98
N HIS A 159 1.32 22.65 26.87
CA HIS A 159 0.12 23.47 26.86
C HIS A 159 -1.02 22.77 27.61
N ILE A 160 -1.99 23.54 28.09
CA ILE A 160 -3.17 23.04 28.80
C ILE A 160 -4.46 23.49 28.10
N ILE A 161 -5.31 22.54 27.76
CA ILE A 161 -6.69 22.75 27.33
C ILE A 161 -7.51 23.18 28.56
N SER A 162 -7.90 24.44 28.58
CA SER A 162 -8.70 25.04 29.66
C SER A 162 -10.20 25.03 29.35
N SER A 163 -10.58 25.01 28.08
CA SER A 163 -11.96 24.84 27.62
C SER A 163 -12.02 24.32 26.18
N TYR A 164 -13.14 23.69 25.82
CA TYR A 164 -13.48 23.30 24.46
C TYR A 164 -14.99 23.39 24.24
N SER A 165 -15.41 23.45 22.96
CA SER A 165 -16.79 23.37 22.50
C SER A 165 -16.83 22.66 21.13
N ASP A 166 -18.01 22.52 20.51
CA ASP A 166 -18.15 21.82 19.22
C ASP A 166 -17.26 22.42 18.11
N LEU A 167 -16.99 23.72 18.17
CA LEU A 167 -16.25 24.47 17.16
C LEU A 167 -15.00 25.17 17.71
N SER A 168 -14.62 24.97 18.98
CA SER A 168 -13.45 25.64 19.58
C SER A 168 -12.65 24.80 20.57
N VAL A 169 -11.38 25.17 20.73
CA VAL A 169 -10.50 24.74 21.82
C VAL A 169 -9.67 25.92 22.31
N THR A 170 -9.49 26.04 23.63
CA THR A 170 -8.65 27.08 24.24
C THR A 170 -7.37 26.44 24.77
N LEU A 171 -6.22 26.90 24.27
CA LEU A 171 -4.91 26.46 24.73
C LEU A 171 -4.27 27.52 25.64
N ASP A 172 -4.08 27.17 26.90
CA ASP A 172 -3.31 27.95 27.85
C ASP A 172 -1.85 27.51 27.80
N MET A 173 -0.93 28.48 27.74
CA MET A 173 0.52 28.29 27.81
C MET A 173 1.01 28.94 29.11
N PRO A 174 0.97 28.23 30.25
CA PRO A 174 1.31 28.82 31.55
C PRO A 174 2.73 29.38 31.60
N SER A 175 3.65 28.78 30.85
CA SER A 175 5.04 29.19 30.74
C SER A 175 5.21 30.56 30.07
N SER A 176 4.32 30.95 29.13
CA SER A 176 4.45 32.19 28.36
C SER A 176 3.36 33.23 28.65
N ASN A 177 2.47 33.00 29.63
CA ASN A 177 1.29 33.86 29.90
C ASN A 177 0.39 34.06 28.67
N PHE A 178 0.38 33.09 27.74
CA PHE A 178 -0.43 33.13 26.53
C PHE A 178 -1.66 32.24 26.67
N ARG A 179 -2.78 32.71 26.13
CA ARG A 179 -4.02 31.95 25.98
C ARG A 179 -4.52 32.09 24.56
N PHE A 180 -4.53 31.01 23.80
CA PHE A 180 -4.99 30.99 22.42
C PHE A 180 -6.43 30.51 22.33
N PHE A 181 -7.28 31.31 21.69
CA PHE A 181 -8.66 30.93 21.36
C PHE A 181 -8.68 30.40 19.93
N LEU A 182 -8.68 29.07 19.77
CA LEU A 182 -8.69 28.41 18.47
C LEU A 182 -10.14 28.05 18.12
N VAL A 183 -10.77 28.87 17.29
CA VAL A 183 -12.16 28.68 16.85
C VAL A 183 -12.19 28.38 15.35
N ARG A 184 -12.85 27.28 14.97
CA ARG A 184 -12.87 26.83 13.57
C ARG A 184 -13.48 27.88 12.65
N GLY A 185 -12.76 28.21 11.59
CA GLY A 185 -13.19 29.20 10.61
C GLY A 185 -12.98 30.65 11.05
N SER A 186 -12.30 30.93 12.17
CA SER A 186 -11.90 32.30 12.47
C SER A 186 -10.82 32.76 11.48
N PRO A 187 -10.99 33.88 10.75
CA PRO A 187 -9.94 34.41 9.89
C PRO A 187 -8.73 34.94 10.68
N PHE A 188 -8.87 35.09 12.01
CA PHE A 188 -7.81 35.56 12.90
C PHE A 188 -7.40 34.47 13.89
N LEU A 189 -6.10 34.23 14.02
CA LEU A 189 -5.53 33.59 15.21
C LEU A 189 -5.53 34.60 16.36
N THR A 190 -6.22 34.30 17.45
CA THR A 190 -6.39 35.22 18.58
C THR A 190 -5.67 34.71 19.83
N CYS A 191 -4.80 35.55 20.41
CA CYS A 191 -4.05 35.27 21.61
C CYS A 191 -4.32 36.36 22.67
N SER A 192 -4.66 35.95 23.89
CA SER A 192 -4.72 36.80 25.07
C SER A 192 -3.42 36.70 25.84
N ILE A 193 -2.82 37.85 26.15
CA ILE A 193 -1.51 37.96 26.78
C ILE A 193 -1.64 38.73 28.09
N THR A 194 -1.17 38.12 29.19
CA THR A 194 -1.21 38.73 30.53
C THR A 194 0.21 39.00 31.06
N GLY A 195 0.31 39.82 32.11
CA GLY A 195 1.56 39.99 32.86
C GLY A 195 2.63 40.86 32.19
N ASN A 196 2.27 41.73 31.24
CA ASN A 196 3.19 42.57 30.46
C ASN A 196 4.36 41.76 29.84
N THR A 197 4.01 40.73 29.08
CA THR A 197 4.97 39.76 28.55
C THR A 197 5.59 40.25 27.23
N ALA A 198 6.92 40.18 27.11
CA ALA A 198 7.62 40.47 25.87
C ALA A 198 7.33 39.39 24.81
N ILE A 199 6.88 39.81 23.64
CA ILE A 199 6.45 38.92 22.56
C ILE A 199 7.59 38.73 21.57
N SER A 200 7.76 37.50 21.08
CA SER A 200 8.64 37.13 19.98
C SER A 200 7.81 36.41 18.91
N ILE A 201 7.80 36.93 17.68
CA ILE A 201 7.20 36.29 16.51
C ILE A 201 8.32 36.00 15.52
N SER A 202 8.75 34.75 15.46
CA SER A 202 9.77 34.30 14.51
C SER A 202 9.13 33.75 13.24
N THR A 203 9.79 33.94 12.10
CA THR A 203 9.41 33.36 10.82
C THR A 203 10.60 32.68 10.17
N ILE A 204 10.35 31.63 9.38
CA ILE A 204 11.39 31.03 8.53
C ILE A 204 11.61 31.83 7.23
N HIS A 205 10.74 32.80 6.97
CA HIS A 205 10.76 33.65 5.79
C HIS A 205 11.46 34.98 6.08
N ALA A 206 12.03 35.61 5.06
CA ALA A 206 12.59 36.96 5.23
C ALA A 206 11.47 38.00 5.23
N ILE A 207 11.50 38.92 6.20
CA ILE A 207 10.60 40.07 6.27
C ILE A 207 11.08 41.12 5.26
N LEU A 208 10.29 41.33 4.22
CA LEU A 208 10.57 42.28 3.14
C LEU A 208 10.09 43.69 3.44
N SER A 209 8.93 43.80 4.11
CA SER A 209 8.40 45.08 4.56
C SER A 209 7.67 44.93 5.88
N PHE A 210 7.80 45.94 6.73
CA PHE A 210 7.18 46.02 8.04
C PHE A 210 6.70 47.45 8.25
N SER A 211 5.39 47.68 8.26
CA SER A 211 4.79 49.00 8.43
C SER A 211 3.71 48.98 9.50
N SER A 212 3.53 50.10 10.19
CA SER A 212 2.53 50.27 11.24
C SER A 212 1.52 51.36 10.90
N ASN A 213 0.36 51.30 11.53
CA ASN A 213 -0.57 52.44 11.56
C ASN A 213 -0.12 53.50 12.59
N ASN A 214 -0.70 54.70 12.51
CA ASN A 214 -0.33 55.82 13.40
C ASN A 214 -0.53 55.52 14.89
N SER A 215 -1.47 54.64 15.25
CA SER A 215 -1.77 54.26 16.64
C SER A 215 -0.95 53.08 17.15
N LEU A 216 -0.09 52.48 16.31
CA LEU A 216 0.70 51.28 16.62
C LEU A 216 -0.16 50.13 17.18
N THR A 217 -1.35 49.97 16.60
CA THR A 217 -2.30 48.89 16.90
C THR A 217 -2.50 47.92 15.74
N LYS A 218 -1.92 48.24 14.58
CA LYS A 218 -1.90 47.39 13.40
C LYS A 218 -0.52 47.44 12.76
N TYR A 219 -0.01 46.27 12.39
CA TYR A 219 1.21 46.10 11.62
C TYR A 219 0.95 45.24 10.39
N THR A 220 1.51 45.63 9.25
CA THR A 220 1.46 44.88 7.99
C THR A 220 2.85 44.32 7.70
N VAL A 221 2.95 43.01 7.54
CA VAL A 221 4.21 42.26 7.38
C VAL A 221 4.18 41.53 6.05
N LYS A 222 5.11 41.85 5.15
CA LYS A 222 5.27 41.15 3.86
C LYS A 222 6.47 40.21 3.92
N LEU A 223 6.25 38.95 3.58
CA LEU A 223 7.26 37.90 3.59
C LEU A 223 7.79 37.61 2.19
N ASN A 224 9.00 37.04 2.09
CA ASN A 224 9.63 36.70 0.82
C ASN A 224 8.99 35.52 0.07
N ASN A 225 8.12 34.75 0.73
CA ASN A 225 7.31 33.70 0.10
C ASN A 225 6.07 34.26 -0.64
N GLY A 226 5.89 35.58 -0.68
CA GLY A 226 4.73 36.19 -1.31
C GLY A 226 3.48 36.14 -0.44
N GLN A 227 3.59 36.01 0.87
CA GLN A 227 2.47 36.19 1.80
C GLN A 227 2.51 37.57 2.46
N THR A 228 1.34 38.14 2.75
CA THR A 228 1.20 39.33 3.61
C THR A 228 0.35 39.00 4.82
N TRP A 229 0.84 39.36 6.00
CA TRP A 229 0.18 39.12 7.26
C TRP A 229 -0.11 40.43 7.98
N LEU A 230 -1.24 40.46 8.67
CA LEU A 230 -1.71 41.59 9.46
C LEU A 230 -1.69 41.20 10.93
N ILE A 231 -1.04 42.03 11.76
CA ILE A 231 -0.96 41.86 13.21
C ILE A 231 -1.74 43.01 13.85
N TYR A 232 -2.76 42.68 14.64
CA TYR A 232 -3.59 43.64 15.36
C TYR A 232 -3.39 43.48 16.87
N SER A 233 -3.44 44.59 17.60
CA SER A 233 -3.40 44.60 19.06
C SER A 233 -4.53 45.44 19.66
N SER A 234 -5.02 45.03 20.83
CA SER A 234 -6.08 45.76 21.56
C SER A 234 -5.66 47.14 22.08
N SER A 235 -4.36 47.37 22.21
CA SER A 235 -3.74 48.61 22.68
C SER A 235 -2.40 48.81 21.97
N GLN A 236 -1.84 50.01 22.06
CA GLN A 236 -0.55 50.34 21.46
C GLN A 236 0.53 49.32 21.87
N ILE A 237 1.21 48.75 20.87
CA ILE A 237 2.34 47.84 21.06
C ILE A 237 3.48 48.28 20.16
N ASN A 238 4.66 48.53 20.73
CA ASN A 238 5.84 48.85 19.94
C ASN A 238 6.50 47.55 19.47
N LEU A 239 6.34 47.23 18.19
CA LEU A 239 7.01 46.10 17.56
C LEU A 239 8.24 46.56 16.77
N SER A 240 9.38 45.94 17.05
CA SER A 240 10.60 46.04 16.25
C SER A 240 10.81 44.76 15.44
N HIS A 241 11.55 44.83 14.34
CA HIS A 241 11.84 43.65 13.53
C HIS A 241 13.33 43.56 13.14
N SER A 242 13.78 42.34 12.89
CA SER A 242 15.00 42.00 12.15
C SER A 242 14.60 41.25 10.87
N LEU A 243 15.54 40.55 10.22
CA LEU A 243 15.28 39.83 8.98
C LEU A 243 14.20 38.73 9.13
N SER A 244 14.10 38.09 10.29
CA SER A 244 13.24 36.91 10.50
C SER A 244 12.56 36.87 11.88
N LEU A 245 12.62 37.97 12.63
CA LEU A 245 12.11 38.05 14.00
C LEU A 245 11.42 39.40 14.24
N ILE A 246 10.25 39.38 14.87
CA ILE A 246 9.53 40.55 15.36
C ILE A 246 9.46 40.45 16.89
N THR A 247 9.77 41.53 17.60
CA THR A 247 9.82 41.55 19.07
C THR A 247 9.08 42.75 19.66
N SER A 248 8.62 42.61 20.91
CA SER A 248 8.09 43.72 21.73
C SER A 248 8.80 43.82 23.09
N ASP A 249 8.81 45.02 23.67
CA ASP A 249 9.37 45.28 25.01
C ASP A 249 8.45 44.83 26.18
N GLY A 250 7.25 44.32 25.86
CA GLY A 250 6.21 43.93 26.81
C GLY A 250 4.82 44.31 26.33
N PHE A 251 3.85 43.42 26.48
CA PHE A 251 2.46 43.68 26.13
C PHE A 251 1.49 42.94 27.05
N SER A 252 0.35 43.57 27.35
CA SER A 252 -0.80 42.89 27.95
C SER A 252 -2.06 43.34 27.23
N GLY A 253 -2.82 42.36 26.73
CA GLY A 253 -3.98 42.61 25.88
C GLY A 253 -4.25 41.46 24.93
N ILE A 254 -4.98 41.75 23.86
CA ILE A 254 -5.32 40.79 22.79
C ILE A 254 -4.43 41.06 21.58
N LEU A 255 -3.79 40.02 21.07
CA LEU A 255 -3.05 40.00 19.81
C LEU A 255 -3.82 39.14 18.81
N ARG A 256 -4.01 39.63 17.58
CA ARG A 256 -4.66 38.90 16.49
C ARG A 256 -3.80 38.90 15.24
N ILE A 257 -3.66 37.75 14.61
CA ILE A 257 -2.86 37.57 13.39
C ILE A 257 -3.76 37.00 12.29
N ALA A 258 -3.74 37.62 11.11
CA ALA A 258 -4.46 37.15 9.94
C ALA A 258 -3.59 37.22 8.68
N ILE A 259 -3.70 36.21 7.81
CA ILE A 259 -3.19 36.31 6.43
C ILE A 259 -4.12 37.22 5.63
N LEU A 260 -3.54 38.09 4.80
CA LEU A 260 -4.23 38.88 3.79
C LEU A 260 -4.21 38.11 2.45
N PRO A 261 -5.34 37.50 2.04
CA PRO A 261 -5.38 36.75 0.78
C PRO A 261 -5.17 37.67 -0.42
N ASP A 262 -4.45 37.20 -1.44
CA ASP A 262 -4.25 37.86 -2.74
C ASP A 262 -3.70 39.31 -2.70
N PHE A 263 -3.25 39.79 -1.54
CA PHE A 263 -2.83 41.18 -1.30
C PHE A 263 -3.90 42.22 -1.68
N ASP A 264 -5.19 41.87 -1.68
CA ASP A 264 -6.26 42.78 -2.10
C ASP A 264 -6.55 43.83 -1.01
N PRO A 265 -6.38 45.14 -1.29
CA PRO A 265 -6.70 46.20 -0.33
C PRO A 265 -8.16 46.16 0.16
N LYS A 266 -9.08 45.59 -0.63
CA LYS A 266 -10.47 45.38 -0.20
C LYS A 266 -10.57 44.36 0.93
N TYR A 267 -9.79 43.28 0.88
CA TYR A 267 -9.78 42.27 1.94
C TYR A 267 -9.14 42.83 3.20
N GLU A 268 -8.11 43.65 3.06
CA GLU A 268 -7.49 44.35 4.18
C GLU A 268 -8.50 45.28 4.87
N ALA A 269 -9.28 46.06 4.10
CA ALA A 269 -10.34 46.91 4.66
C ALA A 269 -11.44 46.10 5.37
N ILE A 270 -11.78 44.91 4.86
CA ILE A 270 -12.73 43.99 5.51
C ILE A 270 -12.12 43.49 6.83
N LEU A 271 -10.90 42.94 6.83
CA LEU A 271 -10.24 42.44 8.03
C LEU A 271 -10.06 43.55 9.09
N ASP A 272 -9.71 44.77 8.67
CA ASP A 272 -9.62 45.94 9.55
C ASP A 272 -10.95 46.23 10.24
N ARG A 273 -12.06 46.20 9.49
CA ARG A 273 -13.41 46.43 10.03
C ARG A 273 -13.78 45.41 11.11
N PHE A 274 -13.36 44.16 10.98
CA PHE A 274 -13.70 43.06 11.89
C PHE A 274 -12.59 42.72 12.92
N SER A 275 -11.50 43.49 12.94
CA SER A 275 -10.34 43.28 13.80
C SER A 275 -10.62 43.46 15.31
N SER A 276 -11.70 44.15 15.67
CA SER A 276 -12.05 44.46 17.08
C SER A 276 -12.96 43.42 17.75
N CYS A 277 -13.53 42.47 17.00
CA CYS A 277 -14.43 41.43 17.52
C CYS A 277 -13.90 40.03 17.20
N TYR A 278 -13.87 39.14 18.20
CA TYR A 278 -13.30 37.79 18.07
C TYR A 278 -14.12 36.74 18.80
N PRO A 279 -14.14 35.50 18.29
CA PRO A 279 -14.83 34.40 18.97
C PRO A 279 -13.93 33.79 20.05
N VAL A 280 -14.53 33.32 21.15
CA VAL A 280 -13.84 32.57 22.21
C VAL A 280 -14.37 31.14 22.38
N SER A 281 -15.61 30.89 21.97
CA SER A 281 -16.22 29.57 21.93
C SER A 281 -17.25 29.46 20.80
N GLY A 282 -17.64 28.24 20.41
CA GLY A 282 -18.65 28.02 19.37
C GLY A 282 -19.36 26.67 19.53
N ASN A 283 -20.68 26.71 19.69
CA ASN A 283 -21.51 25.51 19.88
C ASN A 283 -22.36 25.24 18.63
N ALA A 284 -22.64 23.96 18.38
CA ALA A 284 -23.51 23.49 17.33
C ALA A 284 -24.77 22.87 17.95
N VAL A 285 -25.89 23.58 17.88
CA VAL A 285 -27.13 23.19 18.57
C VAL A 285 -28.21 22.87 17.56
N PHE A 286 -28.80 21.67 17.66
CA PHE A 286 -30.02 21.36 16.93
C PHE A 286 -31.19 22.10 17.59
N THR A 287 -31.64 23.19 16.97
CA THR A 287 -32.78 23.98 17.48
C THR A 287 -34.11 23.34 17.11
N LYS A 288 -34.15 22.63 15.97
CA LYS A 288 -35.27 21.85 15.44
C LYS A 288 -34.72 20.68 14.61
N PRO A 289 -35.51 19.63 14.33
CA PRO A 289 -35.12 18.60 13.36
C PRO A 289 -34.64 19.23 12.05
N PHE A 290 -33.53 18.72 11.50
CA PHE A 290 -32.91 19.21 10.25
C PHE A 290 -32.45 20.67 10.27
N SER A 291 -32.40 21.31 11.44
CA SER A 291 -31.92 22.69 11.62
C SER A 291 -30.81 22.74 12.67
N LEU A 292 -29.58 22.98 12.22
CA LEU A 292 -28.40 23.13 13.07
C LEU A 292 -28.02 24.60 13.18
N GLU A 293 -27.98 25.13 14.39
CA GLU A 293 -27.50 26.49 14.67
C GLU A 293 -26.05 26.43 15.14
N TYR A 294 -25.14 27.06 14.41
CA TYR A 294 -23.82 27.40 14.92
C TYR A 294 -23.90 28.72 15.64
N LYS A 295 -23.50 28.76 16.92
CA LYS A 295 -23.55 29.97 17.74
C LYS A 295 -22.21 30.20 18.43
N TRP A 296 -21.64 31.39 18.22
CA TRP A 296 -20.35 31.77 18.78
C TRP A 296 -20.51 32.73 19.96
N GLU A 297 -19.74 32.50 21.01
CA GLU A 297 -19.51 33.51 22.03
C GLU A 297 -18.41 34.44 21.53
N LYS A 298 -18.71 35.73 21.44
CA LYS A 298 -17.78 36.76 20.97
C LYS A 298 -17.38 37.71 22.09
N LYS A 299 -16.17 38.26 21.97
CA LYS A 299 -15.65 39.37 22.78
C LYS A 299 -15.19 40.51 21.88
N GLY A 300 -15.09 41.70 22.47
CA GLY A 300 -14.75 42.93 21.77
C GLY A 300 -15.99 43.66 21.24
N TRP A 301 -15.79 44.53 20.24
CA TRP A 301 -16.81 45.45 19.74
C TRP A 301 -17.05 45.22 18.25
N GLY A 302 -18.33 45.26 17.84
CA GLY A 302 -18.75 45.10 16.45
C GLY A 302 -19.32 43.72 16.11
N ASP A 303 -19.48 43.48 14.82
CA ASP A 303 -19.97 42.23 14.27
C ASP A 303 -18.85 41.17 14.21
N LEU A 304 -19.23 39.89 14.26
CA LEU A 304 -18.29 38.78 14.15
C LEU A 304 -18.14 38.36 12.68
N LEU A 305 -16.90 38.18 12.23
CA LEU A 305 -16.60 37.59 10.92
C LEU A 305 -16.05 36.18 11.11
N MET A 306 -16.70 35.22 10.47
CA MET A 306 -16.28 33.81 10.42
C MET A 306 -16.22 33.34 8.96
N LEU A 307 -15.47 32.27 8.69
CA LEU A 307 -15.29 31.69 7.37
C LEU A 307 -16.16 30.44 7.19
N ALA A 308 -16.91 30.40 6.10
CA ALA A 308 -17.83 29.31 5.78
C ALA A 308 -17.33 28.49 4.58
N HIS A 309 -17.41 27.16 4.71
CA HIS A 309 -17.23 26.24 3.59
C HIS A 309 -18.38 26.36 2.58
N PRO A 310 -18.18 25.97 1.30
CA PRO A 310 -19.23 25.98 0.29
C PRO A 310 -20.52 25.26 0.73
N LEU A 311 -20.39 24.15 1.47
CA LEU A 311 -21.54 23.42 2.01
C LEU A 311 -22.29 24.22 3.08
N HIS A 312 -21.59 24.92 3.97
CA HIS A 312 -22.23 25.79 4.96
C HIS A 312 -23.06 26.85 4.24
N VAL A 313 -22.47 27.51 3.24
CA VAL A 313 -23.16 28.56 2.46
C VAL A 313 -24.41 28.02 1.77
N LYS A 314 -24.36 26.78 1.24
CA LYS A 314 -25.53 26.13 0.62
C LYS A 314 -26.66 25.87 1.62
N LEU A 315 -26.32 25.54 2.86
CA LEU A 315 -27.29 25.21 3.91
C LEU A 315 -27.74 26.42 4.72
N LEU A 316 -27.06 27.57 4.62
CA LEU A 316 -27.45 28.80 5.30
C LEU A 316 -28.89 29.17 4.91
N SER A 317 -29.73 29.28 5.92
CA SER A 317 -31.17 29.52 5.78
C SER A 317 -31.65 30.82 6.39
N ASP A 318 -30.73 31.58 7.00
CA ASP A 318 -31.04 32.85 7.65
C ASP A 318 -30.83 34.01 6.67
N GLU A 319 -31.91 34.76 6.41
CA GLU A 319 -31.87 35.95 5.56
C GLU A 319 -31.06 37.12 6.17
N ASN A 320 -30.75 37.05 7.47
CA ASN A 320 -30.01 38.12 8.18
C ASN A 320 -28.48 37.94 8.16
N VAL A 321 -27.99 36.81 7.65
CA VAL A 321 -26.55 36.52 7.59
C VAL A 321 -25.96 37.12 6.30
N ILE A 322 -24.96 37.99 6.46
CA ILE A 322 -24.31 38.66 5.31
C ILE A 322 -23.13 37.80 4.84
N VAL A 323 -23.24 37.25 3.64
CA VAL A 323 -22.16 36.52 2.98
C VAL A 323 -21.30 37.48 2.14
N LEU A 324 -20.03 37.59 2.50
CA LEU A 324 -19.01 38.37 1.80
C LEU A 324 -18.34 37.48 0.74
N ASN A 325 -19.04 37.25 -0.38
CA ASN A 325 -18.55 36.41 -1.49
C ASN A 325 -17.21 36.86 -2.06
N ASP A 326 -16.87 38.13 -1.89
CA ASP A 326 -15.59 38.68 -2.34
C ASP A 326 -14.44 38.24 -1.44
N LEU A 327 -14.62 38.07 -0.13
CA LEU A 327 -13.54 37.64 0.77
C LEU A 327 -13.38 36.12 0.71
N LYS A 328 -12.31 35.64 0.08
CA LYS A 328 -12.04 34.20 -0.11
C LYS A 328 -10.71 33.76 0.47
N TYR A 329 -10.71 32.60 1.13
CA TYR A 329 -9.51 31.88 1.58
C TYR A 329 -9.45 30.52 0.88
N LYS A 330 -8.28 30.14 0.39
CA LYS A 330 -8.07 28.82 -0.23
C LYS A 330 -8.05 27.74 0.85
N SER A 331 -8.74 26.62 0.59
CA SER A 331 -8.71 25.44 1.46
C SER A 331 -8.81 24.16 0.63
N ILE A 332 -8.48 23.02 1.24
CA ILE A 332 -8.53 21.71 0.59
C ILE A 332 -9.97 21.29 0.24
N ASP A 333 -10.97 21.77 0.98
CA ASP A 333 -12.39 21.45 0.79
C ASP A 333 -13.15 22.50 -0.06
N GLY A 334 -12.40 23.38 -0.74
CA GLY A 334 -12.92 24.49 -1.56
C GLY A 334 -12.69 25.87 -0.94
N ASP A 335 -13.04 26.93 -1.68
CA ASP A 335 -12.83 28.30 -1.22
C ASP A 335 -13.76 28.62 -0.02
N LEU A 336 -13.16 28.98 1.11
CA LEU A 336 -13.84 29.49 2.28
C LEU A 336 -14.26 30.95 2.02
N VAL A 337 -15.51 31.31 2.33
CA VAL A 337 -16.02 32.68 2.17
C VAL A 337 -16.29 33.37 3.50
N GLY A 338 -16.12 34.69 3.56
CA GLY A 338 -16.46 35.47 4.74
C GLY A 338 -17.96 35.51 4.98
N VAL A 339 -18.39 35.29 6.22
CA VAL A 339 -19.79 35.36 6.64
C VAL A 339 -19.89 36.10 7.96
N VAL A 340 -20.75 37.11 7.99
CA VAL A 340 -20.91 38.01 9.14
C VAL A 340 -22.09 37.57 9.99
N GLY A 341 -21.85 37.39 11.29
CA GLY A 341 -22.85 37.00 12.27
C GLY A 341 -22.24 36.16 13.38
N ASP A 342 -22.87 36.18 14.56
CA ASP A 342 -22.53 35.33 15.70
C ASP A 342 -23.45 34.11 15.84
N SER A 343 -24.40 33.94 14.93
CA SER A 343 -25.19 32.73 14.76
C SER A 343 -25.50 32.43 13.29
N TRP A 344 -25.37 31.16 12.89
CA TRP A 344 -25.74 30.65 11.56
C TRP A 344 -26.71 29.48 11.68
N VAL A 345 -27.87 29.59 11.01
CA VAL A 345 -28.84 28.48 10.93
C VAL A 345 -28.69 27.73 9.61
N LEU A 346 -28.18 26.51 9.70
CA LEU A 346 -28.02 25.56 8.60
C LEU A 346 -29.23 24.63 8.52
N LYS A 347 -29.91 24.58 7.38
CA LYS A 347 -31.06 23.69 7.15
C LYS A 347 -30.79 22.69 6.03
N SER A 348 -31.04 21.43 6.33
CA SER A 348 -31.08 20.36 5.32
C SER A 348 -32.52 20.00 4.99
N ASP A 349 -32.72 19.39 3.83
CA ASP A 349 -34.02 18.82 3.50
C ASP A 349 -34.35 17.64 4.44
N PRO A 350 -35.61 17.51 4.90
CA PRO A 350 -36.03 16.37 5.70
C PRO A 350 -35.86 15.07 4.91
N ILE A 351 -35.25 14.08 5.54
CA ILE A 351 -35.16 12.72 5.01
C ILE A 351 -36.11 11.85 5.82
N SER A 352 -37.02 11.15 5.14
CA SER A 352 -37.87 10.15 5.79
C SER A 352 -37.02 8.93 6.15
N ILE A 353 -37.00 8.57 7.43
CA ILE A 353 -36.38 7.33 7.91
C ILE A 353 -37.51 6.33 8.13
N THR A 354 -37.59 5.31 7.27
CA THR A 354 -38.57 4.23 7.35
C THR A 354 -37.87 2.91 7.66
N TRP A 355 -38.59 1.98 8.30
CA TRP A 355 -38.10 0.63 8.57
C TRP A 355 -38.07 -0.26 7.31
N HIS A 356 -38.84 0.13 6.29
CA HIS A 356 -39.07 -0.61 5.04
C HIS A 356 -38.65 0.21 3.82
N SER A 357 -38.58 -0.43 2.64
CA SER A 357 -38.32 0.23 1.37
C SER A 357 -39.24 1.43 1.16
N ILE A 358 -38.66 2.59 0.84
CA ILE A 358 -39.39 3.83 0.57
C ILE A 358 -40.37 3.67 -0.61
N LYS A 359 -40.07 2.76 -1.55
CA LYS A 359 -40.89 2.50 -2.75
C LYS A 359 -41.68 1.19 -2.67
N GLY A 360 -41.60 0.48 -1.55
CA GLY A 360 -42.11 -0.89 -1.41
C GLY A 360 -41.33 -1.91 -2.24
N ILE A 361 -41.79 -3.16 -2.20
CA ILE A 361 -41.27 -4.29 -2.99
C ILE A 361 -42.35 -4.69 -3.99
N LYS A 362 -41.96 -4.96 -5.24
CA LYS A 362 -42.89 -5.44 -6.26
C LYS A 362 -43.28 -6.89 -5.99
N GLU A 363 -44.55 -7.21 -6.19
CA GLU A 363 -45.13 -8.52 -5.90
C GLU A 363 -44.43 -9.67 -6.66
N GLU A 364 -44.01 -9.41 -7.92
CA GLU A 364 -43.24 -10.33 -8.76
C GLU A 364 -41.87 -10.71 -8.18
N SER A 365 -41.26 -9.85 -7.36
CA SER A 365 -39.96 -10.09 -6.73
C SER A 365 -40.06 -10.76 -5.36
N CYS A 366 -41.27 -10.83 -4.77
CA CYS A 366 -41.45 -11.36 -3.42
C CYS A 366 -41.07 -12.85 -3.34
N VAL A 367 -41.36 -13.65 -4.36
CA VAL A 367 -41.08 -15.10 -4.35
C VAL A 367 -39.58 -15.39 -4.22
N GLU A 368 -38.75 -14.70 -5.00
CA GLU A 368 -37.30 -14.85 -4.96
C GLU A 368 -36.70 -14.33 -3.64
N ILE A 369 -37.21 -13.19 -3.15
CA ILE A 369 -36.75 -12.60 -1.89
C ILE A 369 -37.10 -13.52 -0.72
N VAL A 370 -38.29 -14.13 -0.70
CA VAL A 370 -38.70 -15.09 0.33
C VAL A 370 -37.80 -16.32 0.32
N ALA A 371 -37.49 -16.88 -0.85
CA ALA A 371 -36.61 -18.04 -0.95
C ALA A 371 -35.18 -17.73 -0.43
N ALA A 372 -34.63 -16.57 -0.80
CA ALA A 372 -33.32 -16.13 -0.32
C ALA A 372 -33.32 -15.85 1.19
N LEU A 373 -34.38 -15.19 1.69
CA LEU A 373 -34.59 -14.88 3.10
C LEU A 373 -34.62 -16.15 3.96
N CYS A 374 -35.40 -17.17 3.58
CA CYS A 374 -35.48 -18.43 4.32
C CYS A 374 -34.10 -19.08 4.45
N LYS A 375 -33.33 -19.15 3.36
CA LYS A 375 -31.96 -19.70 3.37
C LYS A 375 -31.00 -18.90 4.26
N ASP A 376 -31.12 -17.58 4.24
CA ASP A 376 -30.29 -16.70 5.07
C ASP A 376 -30.63 -16.83 6.56
N VAL A 377 -31.91 -17.05 6.90
CA VAL A 377 -32.37 -17.27 8.27
C VAL A 377 -31.96 -18.65 8.79
N GLU A 378 -32.03 -19.70 7.95
CA GLU A 378 -31.53 -21.03 8.31
C GLU A 378 -30.04 -21.02 8.69
N GLY A 379 -29.27 -20.09 8.11
CA GLY A 379 -27.85 -19.90 8.43
C GLY A 379 -27.55 -19.11 9.71
N LEU A 380 -28.56 -18.64 10.46
CA LEU A 380 -28.36 -17.91 11.71
C LEU A 380 -28.13 -18.87 12.88
N ASP A 381 -26.88 -18.95 13.34
CA ASP A 381 -26.47 -19.74 14.51
C ASP A 381 -25.67 -18.88 15.50
N SER A 382 -26.25 -18.65 16.68
CA SER A 382 -25.67 -17.83 17.76
C SER A 382 -24.47 -18.53 18.43
N SER A 383 -24.44 -19.87 18.40
CA SER A 383 -23.35 -20.68 18.96
C SER A 383 -22.09 -20.70 18.09
N ALA A 384 -22.23 -20.37 16.80
CA ALA A 384 -21.12 -20.28 15.84
C ALA A 384 -20.38 -18.93 15.86
N ILE A 385 -20.77 -17.98 16.72
CA ILE A 385 -20.14 -16.66 16.80
C ILE A 385 -18.85 -16.74 17.63
N THR A 386 -17.70 -16.83 16.95
CA THR A 386 -16.38 -16.97 17.57
C THR A 386 -15.60 -15.65 17.70
N THR A 387 -16.18 -14.52 17.28
CA THR A 387 -15.51 -13.22 17.34
C THR A 387 -15.79 -12.50 18.65
N ASN A 388 -14.72 -11.98 19.26
CA ASN A 388 -14.76 -11.04 20.38
C ASN A 388 -14.67 -9.57 19.93
N SER A 389 -14.67 -9.32 18.62
CA SER A 389 -14.65 -7.95 18.06
C SER A 389 -16.06 -7.38 18.04
N SER A 390 -16.27 -6.28 18.76
CA SER A 390 -17.53 -5.54 18.76
C SER A 390 -17.99 -5.12 17.37
N TYR A 391 -17.05 -4.84 16.46
CA TYR A 391 -17.35 -4.47 15.07
C TYR A 391 -18.00 -5.61 14.28
N PHE A 392 -17.37 -6.78 14.25
CA PHE A 392 -17.89 -7.93 13.50
C PHE A 392 -19.15 -8.48 14.17
N TYR A 393 -19.21 -8.46 15.50
CA TYR A 393 -20.37 -8.88 16.27
C TYR A 393 -21.58 -7.96 15.99
N GLY A 394 -21.38 -6.64 16.00
CA GLY A 394 -22.42 -5.67 15.65
C GLY A 394 -22.94 -5.83 14.21
N LYS A 395 -22.06 -6.18 13.25
CA LYS A 395 -22.49 -6.49 11.87
C LYS A 395 -23.42 -7.70 11.79
N LEU A 396 -23.17 -8.75 12.56
CA LEU A 396 -24.02 -9.95 12.58
C LEU A 396 -25.41 -9.64 13.14
N ILE A 397 -25.47 -8.89 14.25
CA ILE A 397 -26.72 -8.42 14.84
C ILE A 397 -27.50 -7.56 13.83
N ALA A 398 -26.84 -6.59 13.21
CA ALA A 398 -27.47 -5.71 12.23
C ALA A 398 -27.97 -6.47 10.99
N ARG A 399 -27.24 -7.50 10.53
CA ARG A 399 -27.68 -8.38 9.44
C ARG A 399 -28.96 -9.11 9.83
N ALA A 400 -28.99 -9.78 10.98
CA ALA A 400 -30.16 -10.51 11.44
C ALA A 400 -31.37 -9.57 11.63
N ALA A 401 -31.18 -8.38 12.22
CA ALA A 401 -32.24 -7.38 12.34
C ALA A 401 -32.78 -6.93 10.97
N ARG A 402 -31.91 -6.76 9.97
CA ARG A 402 -32.34 -6.43 8.60
C ARG A 402 -33.15 -7.55 7.95
N LEU A 403 -32.77 -8.82 8.16
CA LEU A 403 -33.55 -9.96 7.68
C LEU A 403 -34.97 -9.96 8.28
N ALA A 404 -35.14 -9.58 9.55
CA ALA A 404 -36.48 -9.47 10.15
C ALA A 404 -37.32 -8.37 9.47
N LEU A 405 -36.74 -7.21 9.17
CA LEU A 405 -37.44 -6.12 8.48
C LEU A 405 -37.82 -6.50 7.05
N ILE A 406 -36.94 -7.23 6.35
CA ILE A 406 -37.23 -7.78 5.02
C ILE A 406 -38.38 -8.79 5.11
N ALA A 407 -38.34 -9.70 6.11
CA ALA A 407 -39.38 -10.70 6.35
C ALA A 407 -40.75 -10.08 6.58
N GLU A 408 -40.81 -9.01 7.39
CA GLU A 408 -42.02 -8.21 7.60
C GLU A 408 -42.52 -7.56 6.30
N GLU A 409 -41.60 -7.01 5.49
CA GLU A 409 -41.95 -6.29 4.27
C GLU A 409 -42.48 -7.21 3.15
N VAL A 410 -41.95 -8.43 3.02
CA VAL A 410 -42.41 -9.42 2.02
C VAL A 410 -43.49 -10.37 2.53
N GLY A 411 -43.95 -10.21 3.77
CA GLY A 411 -44.99 -11.05 4.38
C GLY A 411 -44.56 -12.47 4.77
N CYS A 412 -43.26 -12.74 4.86
CA CYS A 412 -42.72 -14.04 5.31
C CYS A 412 -42.56 -14.07 6.83
N LEU A 413 -43.69 -14.05 7.54
CA LEU A 413 -43.68 -13.88 8.99
C LEU A 413 -43.17 -15.11 9.76
N ASP A 414 -43.14 -16.28 9.12
CA ASP A 414 -42.77 -17.56 9.74
C ASP A 414 -41.30 -17.60 10.20
N VAL A 415 -40.42 -16.81 9.57
CA VAL A 415 -38.99 -16.75 9.91
C VAL A 415 -38.69 -15.78 11.06
N ILE A 416 -39.59 -14.85 11.38
CA ILE A 416 -39.37 -13.80 12.39
C ILE A 416 -39.09 -14.38 13.79
N PRO A 417 -39.79 -15.43 14.28
CA PRO A 417 -39.49 -16.03 15.57
C PRO A 417 -38.05 -16.57 15.67
N LEU A 418 -37.52 -17.17 14.59
CA LEU A 418 -36.16 -17.68 14.52
C LEU A 418 -35.13 -16.55 14.60
N ILE A 419 -35.33 -15.50 13.81
CA ILE A 419 -34.46 -14.31 13.82
C ILE A 419 -34.50 -13.63 15.20
N ARG A 420 -35.69 -13.50 15.81
CA ARG A 420 -35.85 -12.92 17.14
C ARG A 420 -35.12 -13.73 18.22
N LYS A 421 -35.20 -15.06 18.15
CA LYS A 421 -34.46 -15.95 19.05
C LYS A 421 -32.95 -15.73 18.91
N TYR A 422 -32.45 -15.73 17.68
CA TYR A 422 -31.04 -15.47 17.40
C TYR A 422 -30.58 -14.11 17.95
N LEU A 423 -31.35 -13.04 17.69
CA LEU A 423 -31.04 -11.70 18.18
C LEU A 423 -31.02 -11.64 19.71
N LYS A 424 -31.96 -12.28 20.40
CA LYS A 424 -31.96 -12.35 21.87
C LYS A 424 -30.72 -13.06 22.41
N GLU A 425 -30.45 -14.26 21.92
CA GLU A 425 -29.29 -15.06 22.34
C GLU A 425 -27.95 -14.35 22.07
N THR A 426 -27.92 -13.49 21.05
CA THR A 426 -26.71 -12.74 20.67
C THR A 426 -26.58 -11.42 21.46
N ILE A 427 -27.68 -10.72 21.75
CA ILE A 427 -27.65 -9.38 22.39
C ILE A 427 -27.70 -9.44 23.91
N GLU A 428 -28.54 -10.30 24.49
CA GLU A 428 -28.81 -10.34 25.94
C GLU A 428 -27.52 -10.55 26.76
N PRO A 429 -26.60 -11.49 26.42
CA PRO A 429 -25.35 -11.66 27.15
C PRO A 429 -24.44 -10.41 27.17
N TRP A 430 -24.45 -9.63 26.09
CA TRP A 430 -23.67 -8.38 25.98
C TRP A 430 -24.26 -7.27 26.84
N LEU A 431 -25.59 -7.17 26.91
CA LEU A 431 -26.29 -6.16 27.72
C LEU A 431 -26.20 -6.46 29.22
N GLU A 432 -26.27 -7.74 29.60
CA GLU A 432 -26.22 -8.18 30.99
C GLU A 432 -24.79 -8.23 31.55
N GLY A 433 -23.77 -8.12 30.68
CA GLY A 433 -22.38 -8.36 31.07
C GLY A 433 -22.11 -9.80 31.52
N THR A 434 -23.08 -10.70 31.32
CA THR A 434 -23.03 -12.14 31.61
C THR A 434 -22.46 -12.93 30.45
N PHE A 435 -21.97 -12.25 29.40
CA PHE A 435 -21.06 -12.82 28.41
C PHE A 435 -19.80 -13.30 29.12
N ASN A 436 -19.91 -14.48 29.75
CA ASN A 436 -18.81 -15.34 30.11
C ASN A 436 -18.24 -15.80 28.78
N GLY A 437 -17.30 -15.03 28.25
CA GLY A 437 -16.31 -15.53 27.32
C GLY A 437 -15.42 -16.59 27.97
N ASN A 438 -15.99 -17.61 28.61
CA ASN A 438 -15.26 -18.79 29.07
C ASN A 438 -15.43 -19.86 27.98
N GLY A 439 -14.93 -19.58 26.77
CA GLY A 439 -13.77 -20.30 26.28
C GLY A 439 -12.40 -19.67 26.53
N PHE A 440 -12.31 -18.44 27.03
CA PHE A 440 -11.06 -17.87 27.55
C PHE A 440 -11.39 -16.89 28.67
N LEU A 441 -11.45 -17.43 29.90
CA LEU A 441 -10.88 -16.71 31.03
C LEU A 441 -9.63 -15.99 30.52
N TYR A 442 -9.45 -14.73 30.92
CA TYR A 442 -8.15 -14.08 30.91
C TYR A 442 -7.14 -15.02 31.58
N ASP A 443 -6.58 -15.93 30.78
CA ASP A 443 -5.17 -16.14 30.85
C ASP A 443 -4.60 -14.77 30.47
N ASP A 444 -3.75 -14.23 31.34
CA ASP A 444 -2.87 -13.10 31.06
C ASP A 444 -1.93 -13.36 29.87
N GLN A 445 -2.23 -14.34 29.02
CA GLN A 445 -1.67 -14.48 27.70
C GLN A 445 -2.33 -13.44 26.79
N LYS A 446 -1.58 -12.33 26.66
CA LYS A 446 -1.39 -11.59 25.41
C LYS A 446 -1.87 -12.38 24.17
N PRO A 447 -2.44 -11.73 23.13
CA PRO A 447 -2.69 -12.41 21.84
C PRO A 447 -1.46 -13.26 21.55
N PRO A 448 -1.60 -14.57 21.26
CA PRO A 448 -0.46 -15.48 21.28
C PRO A 448 0.63 -14.80 20.49
N THR A 449 1.75 -14.58 21.16
CA THR A 449 2.85 -13.74 20.68
C THR A 449 3.50 -14.32 19.42
N PHE A 450 2.94 -15.40 18.85
CA PHE A 450 3.44 -16.19 17.74
C PHE A 450 2.31 -16.60 16.75
N PRO A 451 2.53 -16.48 15.44
CA PRO A 451 1.62 -16.95 14.40
C PRO A 451 1.42 -18.48 14.47
N PHE A 452 0.31 -18.99 13.91
CA PHE A 452 0.12 -20.44 13.77
C PHE A 452 1.29 -21.05 13.01
N ARG A 453 1.66 -22.25 13.44
CA ARG A 453 2.75 -23.02 12.88
C ARG A 453 2.22 -24.44 12.65
N PHE A 454 2.47 -24.97 11.46
CA PHE A 454 2.19 -26.37 11.15
C PHE A 454 3.03 -27.30 12.06
N PRO A 455 2.65 -28.58 12.21
CA PRO A 455 3.42 -29.53 13.01
C PRO A 455 4.88 -29.58 12.59
N SER A 456 5.80 -29.50 13.56
CA SER A 456 7.23 -29.53 13.29
C SER A 456 7.69 -30.87 12.72
N ILE A 457 8.71 -30.83 11.87
CA ILE A 457 9.39 -32.00 11.30
C ILE A 457 10.91 -31.76 11.30
N GLN A 458 11.67 -32.83 11.49
CA GLN A 458 13.11 -32.82 11.23
C GLN A 458 13.35 -33.35 9.82
N SER A 459 13.61 -32.46 8.87
CA SER A 459 13.94 -32.87 7.51
C SER A 459 15.32 -33.53 7.45
N SER A 460 15.42 -34.65 6.74
CA SER A 460 16.69 -35.35 6.49
C SER A 460 17.46 -34.84 5.28
N VAL A 461 16.87 -33.94 4.48
CA VAL A 461 17.45 -33.47 3.22
C VAL A 461 18.01 -32.05 3.29
N LEU A 462 17.65 -31.28 4.33
CA LEU A 462 18.09 -29.89 4.46
C LEU A 462 19.55 -29.79 4.97
N PRO A 463 20.40 -28.96 4.34
CA PRO A 463 21.78 -28.75 4.75
C PRO A 463 21.89 -28.07 6.12
N ASP A 464 23.03 -28.20 6.80
CA ASP A 464 23.31 -27.51 8.08
C ASP A 464 23.69 -26.04 7.86
N PRO A 465 22.85 -25.06 8.26
CA PRO A 465 23.15 -23.65 8.05
C PRO A 465 24.32 -23.15 8.91
N SER A 466 24.68 -23.83 10.00
CA SER A 466 25.75 -23.38 10.92
C SER A 466 27.15 -23.38 10.29
N LEU A 467 27.31 -24.04 9.14
CA LEU A 467 28.56 -24.09 8.38
C LEU A 467 28.92 -22.74 7.72
N PHE A 468 27.92 -21.91 7.42
CA PHE A 468 28.11 -20.66 6.68
C PHE A 468 27.46 -19.45 7.36
N PHE A 469 26.46 -19.61 8.22
CA PHE A 469 25.85 -18.48 8.93
C PHE A 469 26.48 -18.28 10.30
N SER A 470 26.72 -17.01 10.65
CA SER A 470 27.17 -16.65 12.00
C SER A 470 26.13 -17.06 13.07
N PRO A 471 26.56 -17.39 14.30
CA PRO A 471 25.64 -17.84 15.36
C PRO A 471 24.49 -16.87 15.66
N SER A 472 24.68 -15.57 15.48
CA SER A 472 23.63 -14.56 15.67
C SER A 472 22.47 -14.69 14.69
N LEU A 473 22.72 -15.20 13.48
CA LEU A 473 21.70 -15.35 12.43
C LEU A 473 20.89 -16.64 12.57
N LEU A 474 21.45 -17.67 13.22
CA LEU A 474 20.79 -18.99 13.40
C LEU A 474 19.59 -18.96 14.35
N SER A 475 19.35 -17.83 15.04
CA SER A 475 18.22 -17.66 15.97
C SER A 475 16.92 -17.22 15.28
N SER A 476 16.94 -16.99 13.97
CA SER A 476 15.81 -16.53 13.17
C SER A 476 15.69 -17.36 11.88
N PRO A 477 14.51 -17.41 11.25
CA PRO A 477 14.33 -18.05 9.94
C PRO A 477 15.32 -17.49 8.91
N LEU A 478 15.91 -18.39 8.14
CA LEU A 478 16.95 -18.08 7.17
C LEU A 478 16.35 -17.99 5.75
N PRO A 479 16.92 -17.15 4.87
CA PRO A 479 16.53 -17.11 3.48
C PRO A 479 16.91 -18.42 2.76
N THR A 480 16.09 -18.81 1.79
CA THR A 480 16.25 -20.07 1.04
C THR A 480 16.28 -19.89 -0.48
N ASN A 481 15.72 -18.80 -1.01
CA ASN A 481 15.65 -18.50 -2.45
C ASN A 481 16.37 -17.19 -2.77
N SER A 482 17.43 -16.87 -2.02
CA SER A 482 18.16 -15.60 -2.14
C SER A 482 19.21 -15.59 -3.25
N PHE A 483 19.56 -14.39 -3.72
CA PHE A 483 20.58 -14.16 -4.74
C PHE A 483 22.01 -14.60 -4.36
N PHE A 484 22.23 -14.97 -3.10
CA PHE A 484 23.52 -15.42 -2.58
C PHE A 484 23.50 -16.87 -2.10
N GLN A 485 22.43 -17.61 -2.40
CA GLN A 485 22.17 -18.92 -1.80
C GLN A 485 23.31 -19.92 -2.02
N ASN A 486 24.01 -19.88 -3.14
CA ASN A 486 25.15 -20.76 -3.43
C ASN A 486 26.30 -20.60 -2.44
N PHE A 487 26.46 -19.45 -1.78
CA PHE A 487 27.47 -19.27 -0.74
C PHE A 487 27.21 -20.16 0.49
N THR A 488 25.99 -20.67 0.66
CA THR A 488 25.63 -21.48 1.83
C THR A 488 25.40 -22.96 1.49
N LEU A 489 25.65 -23.37 0.26
CA LEU A 489 25.35 -24.71 -0.24
C LEU A 489 26.63 -25.46 -0.60
N LYS A 490 26.67 -26.76 -0.27
CA LYS A 490 27.83 -27.64 -0.44
C LYS A 490 29.12 -27.00 0.09
N ASN A 491 30.03 -26.57 -0.80
CA ASN A 491 31.31 -25.96 -0.44
C ASN A 491 31.25 -24.43 -0.33
N GLY A 492 30.14 -23.80 -0.73
CA GLY A 492 30.01 -22.35 -0.74
C GLY A 492 30.89 -21.66 -1.80
N ASP A 493 31.32 -22.41 -2.83
CA ASP A 493 32.32 -22.00 -3.82
C ASP A 493 31.76 -21.88 -5.25
N GLN A 494 30.44 -21.92 -5.40
CA GLN A 494 29.80 -21.57 -6.67
C GLN A 494 29.70 -20.05 -6.81
N PRO A 495 29.86 -19.50 -8.03
CA PRO A 495 29.78 -18.07 -8.25
C PRO A 495 28.34 -17.57 -8.06
N GLU A 496 28.21 -16.35 -7.53
CA GLU A 496 26.94 -15.62 -7.45
C GLU A 496 27.03 -14.28 -8.18
N TYR A 497 25.91 -13.86 -8.76
CA TYR A 497 25.86 -12.59 -9.50
C TYR A 497 25.52 -11.43 -8.58
N ILE A 498 26.55 -10.65 -8.26
CA ILE A 498 26.47 -9.42 -7.49
C ILE A 498 26.77 -8.27 -8.45
N HIS A 499 25.73 -7.74 -9.09
CA HIS A 499 25.83 -6.78 -10.20
C HIS A 499 26.87 -5.67 -9.95
N PRO A 500 27.80 -5.43 -10.89
CA PRO A 500 27.94 -6.04 -12.22
C PRO A 500 28.82 -7.31 -12.27
N TYR A 501 29.20 -7.87 -11.13
CA TYR A 501 30.26 -8.87 -11.02
C TYR A 501 29.75 -10.28 -10.72
N LEU A 502 30.45 -11.30 -11.22
CA LEU A 502 30.35 -12.64 -10.63
C LEU A 502 31.39 -12.76 -9.52
N ILE A 503 30.93 -13.22 -8.36
CA ILE A 503 31.75 -13.36 -7.16
C ILE A 503 31.77 -14.82 -6.75
N LYS A 504 32.97 -15.39 -6.62
CA LYS A 504 33.18 -16.74 -6.14
C LYS A 504 33.99 -16.72 -4.85
N SER A 505 33.44 -17.31 -3.80
CA SER A 505 34.09 -17.44 -2.50
C SER A 505 34.94 -18.71 -2.44
N SER A 506 35.93 -18.71 -1.55
CA SER A 506 36.76 -19.85 -1.16
C SER A 506 37.23 -19.63 0.28
N ASP A 507 37.83 -20.65 0.90
CA ASP A 507 38.20 -20.70 2.33
C ASP A 507 38.95 -19.46 2.88
N SER A 508 39.76 -18.83 2.03
CA SER A 508 40.65 -17.71 2.40
C SER A 508 40.80 -16.68 1.28
N SER A 509 39.94 -16.74 0.26
CA SER A 509 40.04 -15.84 -0.88
C SER A 509 38.69 -15.60 -1.54
N LEU A 510 38.58 -14.46 -2.21
CA LEU A 510 37.42 -14.10 -3.01
C LEU A 510 37.87 -13.77 -4.43
N SER A 511 37.26 -14.44 -5.40
CA SER A 511 37.49 -14.20 -6.82
C SER A 511 36.37 -13.35 -7.40
N ILE A 512 36.73 -12.36 -8.21
CA ILE A 512 35.83 -11.43 -8.90
C ILE A 512 36.05 -11.55 -10.41
N SER A 513 34.94 -11.54 -11.14
CA SER A 513 34.90 -11.51 -12.60
C SER A 513 33.99 -10.38 -13.08
N TYR A 514 34.44 -9.64 -14.10
CA TYR A 514 33.51 -8.89 -14.95
C TYR A 514 33.20 -9.77 -16.17
N PRO A 515 32.07 -10.49 -16.16
CA PRO A 515 31.85 -11.60 -17.06
C PRO A 515 31.65 -11.15 -18.50
N SER A 516 32.23 -11.89 -19.44
CA SER A 516 31.80 -11.82 -20.84
C SER A 516 30.47 -12.58 -21.02
N LEU A 517 29.68 -12.14 -21.98
CA LEU A 517 28.43 -12.80 -22.38
C LEU A 517 28.70 -13.73 -23.56
N PHE A 518 28.36 -15.00 -23.41
CA PHE A 518 28.22 -15.92 -24.53
C PHE A 518 26.74 -16.02 -24.89
N HIS A 519 26.43 -15.96 -26.18
CA HIS A 519 25.06 -16.06 -26.67
C HIS A 519 24.99 -16.90 -27.95
N ASN A 520 23.85 -17.57 -28.10
CA ASN A 520 23.34 -18.12 -29.35
C ASN A 520 21.80 -17.99 -29.36
N SER A 521 21.15 -18.52 -30.39
CA SER A 521 19.68 -18.54 -30.48
C SER A 521 18.96 -19.28 -29.34
N SER A 522 19.60 -20.25 -28.69
CA SER A 522 18.99 -21.08 -27.66
C SER A 522 19.21 -20.55 -26.25
N PHE A 523 20.35 -19.91 -25.98
CA PHE A 523 20.66 -19.38 -24.66
C PHE A 523 21.70 -18.27 -24.68
N THR A 524 21.65 -17.42 -23.66
CA THR A 524 22.71 -16.47 -23.30
C THR A 524 23.19 -16.77 -21.89
N TYR A 525 24.49 -16.76 -21.61
CA TYR A 525 25.01 -16.93 -20.26
C TYR A 525 26.29 -16.13 -19.98
N GLN A 526 26.56 -15.92 -18.70
CA GLN A 526 27.74 -15.23 -18.20
C GLN A 526 28.89 -16.21 -17.94
N ILE A 527 30.08 -15.95 -18.48
CA ILE A 527 31.25 -16.78 -18.22
C ILE A 527 31.99 -16.26 -16.98
N PHE A 528 32.16 -17.12 -15.98
CA PHE A 528 33.03 -16.81 -14.84
C PHE A 528 34.50 -17.03 -15.21
N VAL A 529 35.28 -15.95 -15.16
CA VAL A 529 36.74 -15.97 -15.26
C VAL A 529 37.30 -15.22 -14.06
N PRO A 530 38.18 -15.81 -13.21
CA PRO A 530 38.72 -15.11 -12.05
C PRO A 530 39.71 -14.02 -12.49
N ASP A 531 39.16 -12.88 -12.91
CA ASP A 531 39.92 -11.70 -13.36
C ASP A 531 40.85 -11.23 -12.24
N PHE A 532 40.35 -11.21 -11.00
CA PHE A 532 41.16 -11.11 -9.79
C PHE A 532 40.74 -12.10 -8.72
N THR A 533 41.71 -12.61 -7.97
CA THR A 533 41.53 -13.38 -6.75
C THR A 533 42.26 -12.71 -5.59
N ILE A 534 41.52 -12.28 -4.58
CA ILE A 534 42.02 -11.53 -3.42
C ILE A 534 42.20 -12.50 -2.25
N SER A 535 43.42 -12.60 -1.73
CA SER A 535 43.80 -13.46 -0.60
C SER A 535 44.77 -12.76 0.34
N ALA A 536 44.92 -13.28 1.56
CA ALA A 536 46.00 -12.89 2.44
C ALA A 536 47.31 -13.59 2.02
N SER A 537 48.42 -12.86 1.98
CA SER A 537 49.72 -13.41 1.55
C SER A 537 50.28 -14.45 2.54
N ASN A 538 49.91 -14.36 3.82
CA ASN A 538 50.27 -15.32 4.85
C ASN A 538 49.16 -16.36 5.00
N LYS A 539 49.44 -17.63 4.66
CA LYS A 539 48.48 -18.72 4.85
C LYS A 539 48.14 -18.90 6.34
N PRO A 540 46.88 -18.80 6.76
CA PRO A 540 46.49 -19.08 8.13
C PRO A 540 46.67 -20.57 8.46
N SER A 541 47.17 -20.84 9.67
CA SER A 541 47.45 -22.18 10.22
C SER A 541 46.26 -22.80 10.98
N THR A 542 45.03 -22.31 10.77
CA THR A 542 43.88 -22.66 11.61
C THR A 542 42.75 -23.33 10.84
N GLY A 543 42.18 -24.40 11.42
CA GLY A 543 41.20 -25.30 10.80
C GLY A 543 39.79 -24.76 10.53
N GLN A 544 39.58 -23.44 10.51
CA GLN A 544 38.29 -22.84 10.13
C GLN A 544 38.31 -22.63 8.61
N LYS A 545 37.67 -23.56 7.89
CA LYS A 545 37.79 -23.67 6.44
C LYS A 545 36.82 -22.79 5.66
N ASN A 546 35.66 -22.42 6.19
CA ASN A 546 34.64 -21.75 5.37
C ASN A 546 34.59 -20.23 5.61
N HIS A 547 34.14 -19.50 4.59
CA HIS A 547 33.66 -18.13 4.78
C HIS A 547 32.39 -18.13 5.63
N ILE A 548 32.08 -17.00 6.28
CA ILE A 548 30.92 -16.84 7.16
C ILE A 548 30.08 -15.65 6.71
N ILE A 549 28.78 -15.86 6.51
CA ILE A 549 27.78 -14.82 6.39
C ILE A 549 27.50 -14.23 7.78
N SER A 550 28.00 -13.02 8.01
CA SER A 550 27.81 -12.31 9.28
C SER A 550 26.58 -11.40 9.29
N SER A 551 26.12 -10.96 8.12
CA SER A 551 24.89 -10.19 7.96
C SER A 551 24.36 -10.29 6.53
N TYR A 552 23.06 -10.12 6.35
CA TYR A 552 22.42 -9.92 5.05
C TYR A 552 21.27 -8.92 5.18
N SER A 553 20.85 -8.35 4.05
CA SER A 553 19.69 -7.46 3.92
C SER A 553 18.97 -7.78 2.60
N ASP A 554 17.94 -6.99 2.24
CA ASP A 554 17.19 -7.23 0.99
C ASP A 554 18.09 -7.09 -0.26
N LEU A 555 19.14 -6.27 -0.18
CA LEU A 555 20.00 -5.91 -1.31
C LEU A 555 21.48 -6.29 -1.10
N SER A 556 21.85 -6.91 0.03
CA SER A 556 23.26 -7.21 0.34
C SER A 556 23.49 -8.48 1.14
N VAL A 557 24.72 -9.00 1.04
CA VAL A 557 25.29 -10.04 1.91
C VAL A 557 26.71 -9.65 2.31
N THR A 558 27.09 -9.91 3.56
CA THR A 558 28.45 -9.67 4.07
C THR A 558 29.14 -10.99 4.31
N LEU A 559 30.28 -11.19 3.63
CA LEU A 559 31.12 -12.38 3.79
C LEU A 559 32.35 -12.04 4.63
N ASP A 560 32.46 -12.70 5.77
CA ASP A 560 33.65 -12.68 6.62
C ASP A 560 34.54 -13.86 6.29
N MET A 561 35.85 -13.60 6.15
CA MET A 561 36.89 -14.61 6.02
C MET A 561 37.85 -14.46 7.21
N PRO A 562 37.51 -15.01 8.38
CA PRO A 562 38.28 -14.82 9.61
C PRO A 562 39.74 -15.27 9.47
N SER A 563 39.96 -16.32 8.66
CA SER A 563 41.27 -16.86 8.32
C SER A 563 42.19 -15.82 7.67
N SER A 564 41.63 -14.83 6.97
CA SER A 564 42.35 -13.84 6.17
C SER A 564 42.18 -12.40 6.66
N ASN A 565 41.50 -12.17 7.79
CA ASN A 565 41.14 -10.83 8.30
C ASN A 565 40.38 -9.95 7.28
N PHE A 566 39.62 -10.58 6.37
CA PHE A 566 38.85 -9.89 5.34
C PHE A 566 37.36 -9.92 5.64
N ARG A 567 36.69 -8.82 5.33
CA ARG A 567 35.23 -8.69 5.33
C ARG A 567 34.80 -8.03 4.02
N PHE A 568 34.02 -8.74 3.22
CA PHE A 568 33.49 -8.24 1.95
C PHE A 568 32.05 -7.78 2.11
N PHE A 569 31.77 -6.53 1.74
CA PHE A 569 30.41 -6.00 1.66
C PHE A 569 29.92 -6.17 0.22
N LEU A 570 29.12 -7.20 -0.03
CA LEU A 570 28.58 -7.51 -1.35
C LEU A 570 27.17 -6.91 -1.45
N VAL A 571 27.06 -5.74 -2.07
CA VAL A 571 25.81 -5.02 -2.26
C VAL A 571 25.47 -5.00 -3.75
N ARG A 572 24.29 -5.48 -4.12
CA ARG A 572 23.87 -5.54 -5.52
C ARG A 572 23.76 -4.14 -6.12
N GLY A 573 24.30 -3.98 -7.32
CA GLY A 573 24.40 -2.71 -8.01
C GLY A 573 25.57 -1.84 -7.56
N SER A 574 26.44 -2.29 -6.64
CA SER A 574 27.66 -1.53 -6.34
C SER A 574 28.64 -1.66 -7.51
N PRO A 575 29.08 -0.56 -8.16
CA PRO A 575 30.11 -0.63 -9.19
C PRO A 575 31.49 -1.01 -8.63
N PHE A 576 31.63 -1.07 -7.29
CA PHE A 576 32.87 -1.45 -6.61
C PHE A 576 32.66 -2.70 -5.75
N LEU A 577 33.58 -3.65 -5.85
CA LEU A 577 33.81 -4.64 -4.80
C LEU A 577 34.47 -3.94 -3.62
N THR A 578 33.92 -4.08 -2.41
CA THR A 578 34.45 -3.42 -1.20
C THR A 578 34.89 -4.45 -0.16
N CYS A 579 36.15 -4.37 0.25
CA CYS A 579 36.76 -5.23 1.26
C CYS A 579 37.30 -4.39 2.43
N SER A 580 36.92 -4.75 3.65
CA SER A 580 37.48 -4.24 4.89
C SER A 580 38.54 -5.19 5.41
N ILE A 581 39.73 -4.66 5.70
CA ILE A 581 40.91 -5.43 6.05
C ILE A 581 41.40 -4.98 7.44
N THR A 582 41.56 -5.94 8.35
CA THR A 582 42.02 -5.69 9.72
C THR A 582 43.38 -6.34 9.99
N GLY A 583 44.05 -5.90 11.08
CA GLY A 583 45.21 -6.62 11.62
C GLY A 583 46.53 -6.48 10.84
N ASN A 584 46.72 -5.38 10.09
CA ASN A 584 47.91 -5.13 9.28
C ASN A 584 48.26 -6.31 8.35
N THR A 585 47.29 -6.75 7.57
CA THR A 585 47.36 -7.98 6.77
C THR A 585 47.99 -7.70 5.40
N ALA A 586 48.96 -8.52 4.99
CA ALA A 586 49.55 -8.45 3.66
C ALA A 586 48.57 -9.01 2.61
N ILE A 587 48.32 -8.24 1.55
CA ILE A 587 47.33 -8.55 0.51
C ILE A 587 48.03 -9.18 -0.69
N SER A 588 47.39 -10.19 -1.27
CA SER A 588 47.76 -10.81 -2.53
C SER A 588 46.54 -10.75 -3.47
N ILE A 589 46.71 -10.13 -4.64
CA ILE A 589 45.71 -10.12 -5.71
C ILE A 589 46.32 -10.82 -6.92
N SER A 590 45.93 -12.08 -7.15
CA SER A 590 46.37 -12.85 -8.31
C SER A 590 45.38 -12.69 -9.46
N THR A 591 45.88 -12.89 -10.68
CA THR A 591 45.07 -12.88 -11.91
C THR A 591 45.57 -13.98 -12.84
N ILE A 592 44.68 -14.55 -13.65
CA ILE A 592 45.08 -15.46 -14.73
C ILE A 592 45.58 -14.69 -15.97
N HIS A 593 45.38 -13.38 -16.00
CA HIS A 593 45.74 -12.49 -17.09
C HIS A 593 47.13 -11.88 -16.87
N ALA A 594 47.83 -11.56 -17.95
CA ALA A 594 49.09 -10.82 -17.83
C ALA A 594 48.80 -9.34 -17.55
N ILE A 595 49.47 -8.78 -16.54
CA ILE A 595 49.44 -7.35 -16.22
C ILE A 595 50.31 -6.62 -17.25
N LEU A 596 49.68 -5.84 -18.12
CA LEU A 596 50.34 -5.09 -19.19
C LEU A 596 50.80 -3.71 -18.74
N SER A 597 50.03 -3.08 -17.85
CA SER A 597 50.44 -1.82 -17.22
C SER A 597 49.93 -1.74 -15.79
N PHE A 598 50.75 -1.15 -14.93
CA PHE A 598 50.45 -0.95 -13.52
C PHE A 598 50.95 0.44 -13.12
N SER A 599 50.04 1.33 -12.77
CA SER A 599 50.36 2.73 -12.45
C SER A 599 49.61 3.17 -11.20
N SER A 600 50.14 4.16 -10.50
CA SER A 600 49.58 4.68 -9.24
C SER A 600 49.46 6.20 -9.26
N ASN A 601 48.58 6.73 -8.43
CA ASN A 601 48.56 8.16 -8.14
C ASN A 601 49.66 8.55 -7.13
N ASN A 602 49.94 9.85 -7.01
CA ASN A 602 51.01 10.35 -6.13
C ASN A 602 50.84 9.99 -4.64
N SER A 603 49.61 9.79 -4.17
CA SER A 603 49.31 9.41 -2.78
C SER A 603 49.30 7.90 -2.53
N LEU A 604 49.50 7.08 -3.56
CA LEU A 604 49.43 5.61 -3.51
C LEU A 604 48.12 5.11 -2.86
N THR A 605 47.02 5.77 -3.21
CA THR A 605 45.65 5.42 -2.79
C THR A 605 44.77 4.98 -3.95
N LYS A 606 45.29 5.07 -5.18
CA LYS A 606 44.66 4.58 -6.40
C LYS A 606 45.72 3.92 -7.28
N TYR A 607 45.39 2.77 -7.82
CA TYR A 607 46.16 2.04 -8.81
C TYR A 607 45.29 1.69 -10.03
N THR A 608 45.83 1.88 -11.23
CA THR A 608 45.20 1.51 -12.49
C THR A 608 45.96 0.33 -13.10
N VAL A 609 45.25 -0.77 -13.33
CA VAL A 609 45.78 -2.06 -13.77
C VAL A 609 45.16 -2.42 -15.13
N LYS A 610 45.99 -2.56 -16.17
CA LYS A 610 45.54 -3.01 -17.50
C LYS A 610 45.96 -4.45 -17.71
N LEU A 611 45.00 -5.30 -18.07
CA LEU A 611 45.20 -6.72 -18.30
C LEU A 611 45.26 -7.04 -19.80
N ASN A 612 45.84 -8.19 -20.15
CA ASN A 612 45.97 -8.64 -21.54
C ASN A 612 44.68 -9.13 -22.19
N ASN A 613 43.60 -9.26 -21.42
CA ASN A 613 42.24 -9.50 -21.93
C ASN A 613 41.53 -8.20 -22.38
N GLY A 614 42.20 -7.05 -22.29
CA GLY A 614 41.66 -5.74 -22.67
C GLY A 614 40.96 -4.99 -21.53
N GLN A 615 40.72 -5.64 -20.39
CA GLN A 615 40.09 -5.01 -19.23
C GLN A 615 41.04 -4.06 -18.51
N THR A 616 40.49 -2.97 -17.96
CA THR A 616 41.20 -2.05 -17.07
C THR A 616 40.48 -1.96 -15.74
N TRP A 617 41.21 -2.18 -14.67
CA TRP A 617 40.70 -2.18 -13.30
C TRP A 617 41.32 -1.07 -12.47
N LEU A 618 40.52 -0.51 -11.57
CA LEU A 618 40.89 0.54 -10.64
C LEU A 618 40.85 -0.04 -9.22
N ILE A 619 41.96 0.09 -8.50
CA ILE A 619 42.09 -0.34 -7.10
C ILE A 619 42.26 0.91 -6.24
N TYR A 620 41.34 1.13 -5.30
CA TYR A 620 41.33 2.25 -4.37
C TYR A 620 41.57 1.76 -2.95
N SER A 621 42.26 2.57 -2.14
CA SER A 621 42.47 2.30 -0.73
C SER A 621 42.15 3.52 0.14
N SER A 622 41.65 3.28 1.35
CA SER A 622 41.32 4.34 2.31
C SER A 622 42.54 5.10 2.84
N SER A 623 43.73 4.50 2.74
CA SER A 623 45.01 5.06 3.14
C SER A 623 46.09 4.55 2.20
N GLN A 624 47.26 5.20 2.24
CA GLN A 624 48.42 4.80 1.43
C GLN A 624 48.70 3.30 1.56
N ILE A 625 48.82 2.61 0.43
CA ILE A 625 49.21 1.21 0.35
C ILE A 625 50.26 1.06 -0.75
N ASN A 626 51.41 0.48 -0.41
CA ASN A 626 52.43 0.19 -1.41
C ASN A 626 52.11 -1.14 -2.08
N LEU A 627 51.61 -1.09 -3.32
CA LEU A 627 51.40 -2.26 -4.15
C LEU A 627 52.57 -2.45 -5.13
N SER A 628 53.13 -3.65 -5.15
CA SER A 628 54.08 -4.14 -6.15
C SER A 628 53.41 -5.18 -7.03
N HIS A 629 53.92 -5.38 -8.25
CA HIS A 629 53.38 -6.39 -9.15
C HIS A 629 54.49 -7.22 -9.82
N SER A 630 54.13 -8.43 -10.20
CA SER A 630 54.81 -9.27 -11.19
C SER A 630 53.89 -9.44 -12.41
N LEU A 631 54.13 -10.45 -13.26
CA LEU A 631 53.32 -10.67 -14.47
C LEU A 631 51.84 -10.96 -14.16
N SER A 632 51.53 -11.64 -13.06
CA SER A 632 50.18 -12.16 -12.76
C SER A 632 49.79 -12.05 -11.28
N LEU A 633 50.55 -11.27 -10.51
CA LEU A 633 50.36 -11.14 -9.07
C LEU A 633 50.67 -9.71 -8.63
N ILE A 634 49.76 -9.12 -7.85
CA ILE A 634 49.93 -7.85 -7.15
C ILE A 634 49.99 -8.15 -5.65
N THR A 635 50.96 -7.58 -4.95
CA THR A 635 51.16 -7.79 -3.51
C THR A 635 51.31 -6.49 -2.77
N SER A 636 50.89 -6.45 -1.51
CA SER A 636 51.19 -5.37 -0.58
C SER A 636 52.01 -5.87 0.61
N ASP A 637 52.65 -4.93 1.29
CA ASP A 637 53.02 -5.10 2.71
C ASP A 637 51.74 -5.15 3.57
N GLY A 638 51.88 -5.16 4.90
CA GLY A 638 50.73 -5.11 5.80
C GLY A 638 49.83 -3.88 5.54
N PHE A 639 48.53 -4.10 5.44
CA PHE A 639 47.52 -3.06 5.28
C PHE A 639 46.37 -3.23 6.29
N SER A 640 45.81 -2.11 6.73
CA SER A 640 44.55 -2.09 7.47
C SER A 640 43.73 -0.89 7.01
N GLY A 641 42.49 -1.14 6.59
CA GLY A 641 41.64 -0.14 5.98
C GLY A 641 40.62 -0.74 5.01
N ILE A 642 40.10 0.10 4.13
CA ILE A 642 39.16 -0.30 3.07
C ILE A 642 39.91 -0.39 1.75
N LEU A 643 39.73 -1.50 1.03
CA LEU A 643 40.14 -1.70 -0.35
C LEU A 643 38.89 -1.77 -1.23
N ARG A 644 38.85 -1.01 -2.33
CA ARG A 644 37.77 -1.07 -3.32
C ARG A 644 38.31 -1.35 -4.70
N ILE A 645 37.64 -2.22 -5.45
CA ILE A 645 38.05 -2.61 -6.80
C ILE A 645 36.88 -2.38 -7.76
N ALA A 646 37.12 -1.69 -8.86
CA ALA A 646 36.12 -1.47 -9.91
C ALA A 646 36.70 -1.74 -11.30
N ILE A 647 35.89 -2.34 -12.18
CA ILE A 647 36.19 -2.40 -13.61
C ILE A 647 35.81 -1.07 -14.27
N LEU A 648 36.66 -0.62 -15.19
CA LEU A 648 36.36 0.47 -16.11
C LEU A 648 35.65 -0.12 -17.35
N PRO A 649 34.35 0.16 -17.57
CA PRO A 649 33.55 -0.54 -18.58
C PRO A 649 33.97 -0.22 -20.02
N ASP A 650 34.58 0.95 -20.26
CA ASP A 650 35.19 1.35 -21.53
C ASP A 650 36.36 2.31 -21.25
N PHE A 651 37.29 2.47 -22.20
CA PHE A 651 38.45 3.37 -22.09
C PHE A 651 38.09 4.87 -22.21
N ASP A 652 36.83 5.28 -21.98
CA ASP A 652 36.47 6.69 -21.91
C ASP A 652 37.02 7.30 -20.60
N PRO A 653 37.92 8.31 -20.67
CA PRO A 653 38.47 8.97 -19.48
C PRO A 653 37.39 9.55 -18.54
N LYS A 654 36.18 9.81 -19.04
CA LYS A 654 35.04 10.28 -18.23
C LYS A 654 34.60 9.24 -17.20
N TYR A 655 34.63 7.95 -17.53
CA TYR A 655 34.19 6.90 -16.61
C TYR A 655 35.16 6.76 -15.44
N GLU A 656 36.46 6.85 -15.71
CA GLU A 656 37.48 6.85 -14.65
C GLU A 656 37.29 8.04 -13.71
N ALA A 657 37.04 9.24 -14.25
CA ALA A 657 36.77 10.43 -13.44
C ALA A 657 35.50 10.29 -12.58
N ILE A 658 34.45 9.64 -13.10
CA ILE A 658 33.23 9.35 -12.35
C ILE A 658 33.52 8.35 -11.22
N LEU A 659 34.18 7.23 -11.51
CA LEU A 659 34.53 6.23 -10.48
C LEU A 659 35.46 6.81 -9.41
N ASP A 660 36.43 7.63 -9.81
CA ASP A 660 37.31 8.35 -8.87
C ASP A 660 36.51 9.22 -7.91
N ARG A 661 35.54 9.99 -8.43
CA ARG A 661 34.68 10.87 -7.62
C ARG A 661 33.89 10.10 -6.56
N PHE A 662 33.41 8.89 -6.88
CA PHE A 662 32.57 8.08 -5.99
C PHE A 662 33.33 6.97 -5.23
N SER A 663 34.65 6.91 -5.39
CA SER A 663 35.51 5.87 -4.78
C SER A 663 35.54 5.89 -3.25
N SER A 664 35.26 7.03 -2.62
CA SER A 664 35.35 7.20 -1.16
C SER A 664 34.08 6.82 -0.40
N CYS A 665 32.91 6.74 -1.06
CA CYS A 665 31.63 6.38 -0.44
C CYS A 665 31.18 4.99 -0.91
N TYR A 666 30.82 4.12 0.03
CA TYR A 666 30.46 2.72 -0.26
C TYR A 666 29.29 2.22 0.56
N PRO A 667 28.43 1.37 -0.02
CA PRO A 667 27.33 0.75 0.71
C PRO A 667 27.83 -0.43 1.55
N VAL A 668 27.22 -0.66 2.71
CA VAL A 668 27.47 -1.84 3.56
C VAL A 668 26.23 -2.70 3.72
N SER A 669 25.03 -2.11 3.59
CA SER A 669 23.75 -2.82 3.59
C SER A 669 22.71 -2.07 2.73
N GLY A 670 21.61 -2.73 2.37
CA GLY A 670 20.53 -2.10 1.60
C GLY A 670 19.16 -2.71 1.90
N ASN A 671 18.23 -1.88 2.37
CA ASN A 671 16.89 -2.31 2.75
C ASN A 671 15.85 -1.78 1.75
N ALA A 672 14.86 -2.60 1.41
CA ALA A 672 13.70 -2.22 0.61
C ALA A 672 12.46 -2.03 1.50
N VAL A 673 11.95 -0.80 1.52
CA VAL A 673 10.88 -0.35 2.42
C VAL A 673 9.59 -0.12 1.67
N PHE A 674 8.50 -0.70 2.17
CA PHE A 674 7.15 -0.56 1.65
C PHE A 674 6.43 0.53 2.46
N THR A 675 6.65 1.81 2.11
CA THR A 675 6.07 2.94 2.85
C THR A 675 4.69 3.34 2.33
N LYS A 676 4.41 3.09 1.05
CA LYS A 676 3.15 3.42 0.37
C LYS A 676 2.77 2.31 -0.61
N PRO A 677 1.48 2.08 -0.89
CA PRO A 677 1.06 1.16 -1.94
C PRO A 677 1.73 1.49 -3.29
N PHE A 678 2.14 0.47 -4.03
CA PHE A 678 2.81 0.61 -5.34
C PHE A 678 4.09 1.47 -5.31
N SER A 679 4.75 1.57 -4.16
CA SER A 679 5.99 2.34 -3.98
C SER A 679 7.00 1.56 -3.13
N LEU A 680 8.16 1.26 -3.71
CA LEU A 680 9.28 0.60 -3.03
C LEU A 680 10.45 1.55 -2.89
N GLU A 681 10.91 1.75 -1.66
CA GLU A 681 12.03 2.64 -1.38
C GLU A 681 13.26 1.82 -1.00
N TYR A 682 14.33 1.89 -1.79
CA TYR A 682 15.63 1.36 -1.40
C TYR A 682 16.33 2.37 -0.50
N LYS A 683 16.91 1.89 0.61
CA LYS A 683 17.74 2.68 1.53
C LYS A 683 19.04 1.95 1.78
N TRP A 684 20.14 2.55 1.34
CA TRP A 684 21.46 2.01 1.60
C TRP A 684 22.03 2.59 2.89
N GLU A 685 22.59 1.71 3.73
CA GLU A 685 23.53 2.14 4.74
C GLU A 685 24.89 2.31 4.06
N LYS A 686 25.47 3.50 4.17
CA LYS A 686 26.74 3.83 3.53
C LYS A 686 27.80 4.25 4.55
N LYS A 687 29.06 4.08 4.17
CA LYS A 687 30.24 4.56 4.90
C LYS A 687 31.16 5.33 3.97
N GLY A 688 32.05 6.11 4.57
CA GLY A 688 32.97 6.99 3.84
C GLY A 688 32.37 8.37 3.57
N TRP A 689 32.94 9.09 2.60
CA TRP A 689 32.61 10.50 2.32
C TRP A 689 32.12 10.68 0.90
N GLY A 690 31.11 11.56 0.71
CA GLY A 690 30.52 11.88 -0.59
C GLY A 690 29.18 11.19 -0.85
N ASP A 691 28.68 11.32 -2.08
CA ASP A 691 27.44 10.71 -2.53
C ASP A 691 27.64 9.24 -2.89
N LEU A 692 26.58 8.44 -2.80
CA LEU A 692 26.62 7.03 -3.17
C LEU A 692 26.27 6.83 -4.65
N LEU A 693 27.14 6.12 -5.38
CA LEU A 693 26.87 5.64 -6.74
C LEU A 693 26.48 4.16 -6.70
N MET A 694 25.32 3.85 -7.26
CA MET A 694 24.81 2.48 -7.45
C MET A 694 24.39 2.30 -8.93
N LEU A 695 24.26 1.07 -9.38
CA LEU A 695 23.91 0.71 -10.76
C LEU A 695 22.47 0.19 -10.81
N ALA A 696 21.67 0.73 -11.74
CA ALA A 696 20.27 0.40 -11.96
C ALA A 696 20.13 -0.40 -13.26
N HIS A 697 19.46 -1.56 -13.24
CA HIS A 697 19.09 -2.27 -14.47
C HIS A 697 17.89 -1.60 -15.17
N PRO A 698 17.55 -1.94 -16.43
CA PRO A 698 16.50 -1.27 -17.20
C PRO A 698 15.15 -1.13 -16.48
N LEU A 699 14.68 -2.18 -15.78
CA LEU A 699 13.43 -2.09 -15.02
C LEU A 699 13.49 -1.12 -13.82
N HIS A 700 14.65 -0.96 -13.16
CA HIS A 700 14.81 0.04 -12.11
C HIS A 700 14.66 1.43 -12.73
N VAL A 701 15.36 1.71 -13.82
CA VAL A 701 15.29 2.99 -14.53
C VAL A 701 13.85 3.30 -14.96
N LYS A 702 13.12 2.30 -15.46
CA LYS A 702 11.71 2.43 -15.86
C LYS A 702 10.79 2.84 -14.69
N LEU A 703 11.03 2.31 -13.49
CA LEU A 703 10.18 2.56 -12.31
C LEU A 703 10.70 3.70 -11.42
N LEU A 704 11.90 4.21 -11.68
CA LEU A 704 12.57 5.19 -10.83
C LEU A 704 11.81 6.51 -10.81
N SER A 705 11.54 7.03 -9.61
CA SER A 705 10.98 8.36 -9.41
C SER A 705 12.12 9.38 -9.28
N ASP A 706 12.09 10.43 -10.10
CA ASP A 706 13.18 11.43 -10.24
C ASP A 706 13.40 12.36 -9.04
N GLU A 707 12.65 12.21 -7.93
CA GLU A 707 12.55 13.28 -6.93
C GLU A 707 13.84 13.51 -6.10
N ASN A 708 14.82 12.59 -6.09
CA ASN A 708 16.04 12.71 -5.25
C ASN A 708 17.28 11.97 -5.78
N VAL A 709 17.33 11.63 -7.07
CA VAL A 709 18.41 10.81 -7.66
C VAL A 709 18.95 11.45 -8.93
N ILE A 710 20.22 11.21 -9.24
CA ILE A 710 20.85 11.66 -10.49
C ILE A 710 21.21 10.44 -11.32
N VAL A 711 20.55 10.27 -12.46
CA VAL A 711 20.84 9.19 -13.42
C VAL A 711 21.99 9.62 -14.33
N LEU A 712 23.08 8.86 -14.31
CA LEU A 712 24.26 9.02 -15.15
C LEU A 712 24.13 8.14 -16.40
N ASN A 713 23.31 8.57 -17.36
CA ASN A 713 23.00 7.79 -18.57
C ASN A 713 24.23 7.35 -19.38
N ASP A 714 25.33 8.09 -19.28
CA ASP A 714 26.58 7.77 -19.98
C ASP A 714 27.35 6.63 -19.27
N LEU A 715 27.26 6.49 -17.95
CA LEU A 715 27.95 5.43 -17.23
C LEU A 715 27.13 4.14 -17.30
N LYS A 716 27.54 3.24 -18.20
CA LYS A 716 26.87 1.95 -18.43
C LYS A 716 27.82 0.77 -18.27
N TYR A 717 27.33 -0.28 -17.61
CA TYR A 717 27.99 -1.57 -17.53
C TYR A 717 27.15 -2.60 -18.29
N LYS A 718 27.76 -3.28 -19.27
CA LYS A 718 27.10 -4.40 -19.94
C LYS A 718 26.84 -5.53 -18.94
N SER A 719 25.66 -6.13 -19.04
CA SER A 719 25.18 -7.20 -18.17
C SER A 719 24.16 -8.08 -18.90
N ILE A 720 23.97 -9.31 -18.42
CA ILE A 720 22.88 -10.19 -18.87
C ILE A 720 21.47 -9.65 -18.58
N ASP A 721 21.38 -8.64 -17.69
CA ASP A 721 20.15 -7.94 -17.33
C ASP A 721 19.96 -6.65 -18.16
N GLY A 722 20.64 -6.52 -19.30
CA GLY A 722 20.74 -5.27 -20.06
C GLY A 722 21.74 -4.29 -19.44
N ASP A 723 21.93 -3.13 -20.07
CA ASP A 723 22.87 -2.13 -19.58
C ASP A 723 22.49 -1.65 -18.16
N LEU A 724 23.42 -1.79 -17.22
CA LEU A 724 23.29 -1.24 -15.87
C LEU A 724 23.77 0.21 -15.87
N VAL A 725 22.87 1.14 -15.55
CA VAL A 725 23.11 2.59 -15.60
C VAL A 725 23.50 3.13 -14.22
N GLY A 726 24.50 4.02 -14.16
CA GLY A 726 24.87 4.69 -12.92
C GLY A 726 23.76 5.59 -12.39
N VAL A 727 23.45 5.50 -11.10
CA VAL A 727 22.49 6.36 -10.41
C VAL A 727 23.09 6.80 -9.07
N VAL A 728 23.15 8.11 -8.86
CA VAL A 728 23.68 8.72 -7.64
C VAL A 728 22.53 9.04 -6.69
N GLY A 729 22.61 8.56 -5.46
CA GLY A 729 21.64 8.82 -4.41
C GLY A 729 21.69 7.77 -3.31
N ASP A 730 21.42 8.20 -2.07
CA ASP A 730 21.43 7.33 -0.89
C ASP A 730 20.11 6.55 -0.71
N SER A 731 19.09 6.89 -1.51
CA SER A 731 17.80 6.21 -1.53
C SER A 731 17.14 6.35 -2.89
N TRP A 732 16.52 5.26 -3.38
CA TRP A 732 15.76 5.24 -4.63
C TRP A 732 14.31 4.93 -4.33
N VAL A 733 13.38 5.60 -5.01
CA VAL A 733 11.96 5.29 -4.94
C VAL A 733 11.53 4.73 -6.29
N LEU A 734 11.08 3.49 -6.30
CA LEU A 734 10.49 2.82 -7.45
C LEU A 734 8.97 2.85 -7.33
N LYS A 735 8.28 3.34 -8.37
CA LYS A 735 6.83 3.43 -8.44
C LYS A 735 6.31 2.61 -9.61
N SER A 736 5.33 1.76 -9.35
CA SER A 736 4.56 1.08 -10.39
C SER A 736 3.17 1.67 -10.49
N ASP A 737 2.52 1.51 -11.64
CA ASP A 737 1.12 1.88 -11.75
C ASP A 737 0.25 0.95 -10.88
N PRO A 738 -0.82 1.46 -10.27
CA PRO A 738 -1.77 0.63 -9.56
C PRO A 738 -2.43 -0.38 -10.50
N ILE A 739 -2.49 -1.64 -10.08
CA ILE A 739 -3.26 -2.69 -10.76
C ILE A 739 -4.53 -2.99 -9.97
N SER A 740 -5.62 -3.27 -10.69
CA SER A 740 -6.89 -3.65 -10.08
C SER A 740 -6.93 -5.13 -9.78
N ILE A 741 -7.05 -5.50 -8.51
CA ILE A 741 -7.29 -6.90 -8.10
C ILE A 741 -8.80 -7.13 -8.07
N THR A 742 -9.30 -8.01 -8.94
CA THR A 742 -10.74 -8.29 -9.11
C THR A 742 -11.01 -9.78 -9.07
N TRP A 743 -12.15 -10.22 -8.52
CA TRP A 743 -12.55 -11.63 -8.57
C TRP A 743 -13.01 -12.07 -9.99
N HIS A 744 -13.50 -11.09 -10.75
CA HIS A 744 -14.23 -11.24 -12.01
C HIS A 744 -13.45 -10.61 -13.18
N SER A 745 -13.99 -10.71 -14.38
CA SER A 745 -13.41 -10.07 -15.56
C SER A 745 -13.38 -8.54 -15.41
N ILE A 746 -12.40 -7.90 -16.04
CA ILE A 746 -12.21 -6.44 -15.97
C ILE A 746 -13.30 -5.70 -16.75
N LYS A 747 -13.75 -6.25 -17.89
CA LYS A 747 -14.72 -5.63 -18.80
C LYS A 747 -16.15 -6.15 -18.67
N GLY A 748 -16.37 -7.19 -17.85
CA GLY A 748 -17.65 -7.88 -17.74
C GLY A 748 -17.92 -8.85 -18.90
N ILE A 749 -19.06 -9.55 -18.82
CA ILE A 749 -19.51 -10.55 -19.79
C ILE A 749 -20.87 -10.10 -20.33
N LYS A 750 -21.06 -10.23 -21.65
CA LYS A 750 -22.36 -9.93 -22.28
C LYS A 750 -23.36 -11.03 -22.01
N GLU A 751 -24.63 -10.66 -21.79
CA GLU A 751 -25.71 -11.58 -21.42
C GLU A 751 -25.91 -12.72 -22.44
N GLU A 752 -25.79 -12.42 -23.75
CA GLU A 752 -25.89 -13.42 -24.82
C GLU A 752 -24.80 -14.50 -24.76
N SER A 753 -23.65 -14.19 -24.16
CA SER A 753 -22.52 -15.12 -24.03
C SER A 753 -22.66 -16.04 -22.81
N CYS A 754 -23.49 -15.66 -21.83
CA CYS A 754 -23.66 -16.42 -20.58
C CYS A 754 -24.22 -17.82 -20.84
N VAL A 755 -25.08 -18.02 -21.83
CA VAL A 755 -25.72 -19.32 -22.11
C VAL A 755 -24.69 -20.42 -22.36
N GLU A 756 -23.68 -20.16 -23.19
CA GLU A 756 -22.64 -21.15 -23.51
C GLU A 756 -21.70 -21.38 -22.32
N ILE A 757 -21.34 -20.32 -21.59
CA ILE A 757 -20.50 -20.42 -20.39
C ILE A 757 -21.21 -21.27 -19.32
N VAL A 758 -22.51 -21.04 -19.09
CA VAL A 758 -23.31 -21.78 -18.11
C VAL A 758 -23.43 -23.25 -18.49
N ALA A 759 -23.64 -23.57 -19.76
CA ALA A 759 -23.69 -24.96 -20.22
C ALA A 759 -22.36 -25.71 -19.96
N ALA A 760 -21.23 -25.07 -20.28
CA ALA A 760 -19.91 -25.63 -19.97
C ALA A 760 -19.68 -25.75 -18.46
N LEU A 761 -20.07 -24.73 -17.69
CA LEU A 761 -19.91 -24.66 -16.24
C LEU A 761 -20.64 -25.80 -15.54
N CYS A 762 -21.91 -26.05 -15.89
CA CYS A 762 -22.67 -27.16 -15.30
C CYS A 762 -21.97 -28.50 -15.53
N LYS A 763 -21.48 -28.75 -16.76
CA LYS A 763 -20.76 -29.97 -17.10
C LYS A 763 -19.43 -30.10 -16.35
N ASP A 764 -18.65 -29.02 -16.25
CA ASP A 764 -17.39 -29.02 -15.50
C ASP A 764 -17.62 -29.25 -14.00
N VAL A 765 -18.71 -28.70 -13.43
CA VAL A 765 -19.07 -28.90 -12.01
C VAL A 765 -19.59 -30.30 -11.74
N GLU A 766 -20.39 -30.89 -12.65
CA GLU A 766 -20.83 -32.29 -12.55
C GLU A 766 -19.65 -33.27 -12.50
N GLY A 767 -18.52 -32.93 -13.11
CA GLY A 767 -17.29 -33.72 -13.08
C GLY A 767 -16.44 -33.56 -11.81
N LEU A 768 -16.81 -32.68 -10.86
CA LEU A 768 -16.05 -32.50 -9.63
C LEU A 768 -16.28 -33.66 -8.65
N ASP A 769 -15.27 -34.52 -8.50
CA ASP A 769 -15.25 -35.61 -7.55
C ASP A 769 -13.94 -35.63 -6.75
N SER A 770 -14.03 -35.35 -5.45
CA SER A 770 -12.87 -35.31 -4.54
C SER A 770 -12.25 -36.71 -4.33
N SER A 771 -13.05 -37.78 -4.47
CA SER A 771 -12.60 -39.16 -4.32
C SER A 771 -11.83 -39.69 -5.53
N ALA A 772 -12.01 -39.06 -6.70
CA ALA A 772 -11.32 -39.41 -7.93
C ALA A 772 -9.88 -38.83 -8.02
N ILE A 773 -9.47 -37.97 -7.08
CA ILE A 773 -8.13 -37.37 -7.10
C ILE A 773 -7.09 -38.40 -6.65
N THR A 774 -6.19 -38.78 -7.56
CA THR A 774 -5.16 -39.80 -7.31
C THR A 774 -3.77 -39.22 -7.01
N THR A 775 -3.55 -37.94 -7.31
CA THR A 775 -2.26 -37.28 -7.03
C THR A 775 -2.12 -36.94 -5.55
N ASN A 776 -0.89 -37.03 -5.05
CA ASN A 776 -0.48 -36.59 -3.71
C ASN A 776 0.52 -35.42 -3.77
N SER A 777 0.86 -34.94 -4.97
CA SER A 777 1.72 -33.77 -5.16
C SER A 777 0.95 -32.50 -4.81
N SER A 778 1.53 -31.65 -3.98
CA SER A 778 0.89 -30.38 -3.62
C SER A 778 0.69 -29.47 -4.84
N TYR A 779 1.56 -29.55 -5.86
CA TYR A 779 1.42 -28.77 -7.10
C TYR A 779 0.14 -29.12 -7.87
N PHE A 780 0.04 -30.37 -8.35
CA PHE A 780 -1.10 -30.81 -9.15
C PHE A 780 -2.41 -30.80 -8.35
N TYR A 781 -2.34 -31.12 -7.05
CA TYR A 781 -3.50 -31.04 -6.16
C TYR A 781 -3.99 -29.58 -6.00
N GLY A 782 -3.04 -28.64 -5.86
CA GLY A 782 -3.31 -27.21 -5.85
C GLY A 782 -3.99 -26.74 -7.15
N LYS A 783 -3.50 -27.17 -8.32
CA LYS A 783 -4.11 -26.82 -9.62
C LYS A 783 -5.58 -27.22 -9.69
N LEU A 784 -5.94 -28.42 -9.21
CA LEU A 784 -7.33 -28.90 -9.15
C LEU A 784 -8.21 -28.04 -8.22
N ILE A 785 -7.68 -27.69 -7.03
CA ILE A 785 -8.35 -26.77 -6.09
C ILE A 785 -8.61 -25.41 -6.77
N ALA A 786 -7.59 -24.85 -7.43
CA ALA A 786 -7.71 -23.56 -8.07
C ALA A 786 -8.66 -23.56 -9.27
N ARG A 787 -8.69 -24.65 -10.05
CA ARG A 787 -9.68 -24.87 -11.12
C ARG A 787 -11.10 -24.81 -10.56
N ALA A 788 -11.40 -25.59 -9.51
CA ALA A 788 -12.72 -25.58 -8.88
C ALA A 788 -13.08 -24.19 -8.32
N ALA A 789 -12.13 -23.51 -7.68
CA ALA A 789 -12.32 -22.15 -7.20
C ALA A 789 -12.62 -21.15 -8.33
N ARG A 790 -11.97 -21.30 -9.50
CA ARG A 790 -12.27 -20.46 -10.67
C ARG A 790 -13.69 -20.69 -11.18
N LEU A 791 -14.18 -21.93 -11.19
CA LEU A 791 -15.58 -22.23 -11.56
C LEU A 791 -16.57 -21.51 -10.63
N ALA A 792 -16.31 -21.42 -9.32
CA ALA A 792 -17.18 -20.70 -8.40
C ALA A 792 -17.25 -19.19 -8.71
N LEU A 793 -16.13 -18.57 -9.06
CA LEU A 793 -16.11 -17.14 -9.42
C LEU A 793 -16.78 -16.88 -10.77
N ILE A 794 -16.64 -17.79 -11.74
CA ILE A 794 -17.36 -17.70 -13.03
C ILE A 794 -18.86 -17.88 -12.79
N ALA A 795 -19.27 -18.86 -11.98
CA ALA A 795 -20.65 -19.12 -11.60
C ALA A 795 -21.31 -17.88 -10.98
N GLU A 796 -20.59 -17.18 -10.10
CA GLU A 796 -21.03 -15.91 -9.53
C GLU A 796 -21.15 -14.81 -10.60
N GLU A 797 -20.19 -14.69 -11.53
CA GLU A 797 -20.19 -13.66 -12.57
C GLU A 797 -21.35 -13.79 -13.56
N VAL A 798 -21.68 -15.03 -13.96
CA VAL A 798 -22.73 -15.32 -14.95
C VAL A 798 -24.10 -15.58 -14.31
N GLY A 799 -24.23 -15.44 -12.99
CA GLY A 799 -25.48 -15.63 -12.26
C GLY A 799 -25.95 -17.08 -12.09
N CYS A 800 -25.08 -18.08 -12.36
CA CYS A 800 -25.39 -19.50 -12.18
C CYS A 800 -25.07 -19.95 -10.74
N LEU A 801 -25.81 -19.45 -9.76
CA LEU A 801 -25.48 -19.66 -8.34
C LEU A 801 -25.77 -21.08 -7.83
N ASP A 802 -26.58 -21.86 -8.55
CA ASP A 802 -27.02 -23.20 -8.15
C ASP A 802 -25.89 -24.22 -8.07
N VAL A 803 -24.79 -24.00 -8.80
CA VAL A 803 -23.62 -24.89 -8.77
C VAL A 803 -22.67 -24.61 -7.59
N ILE A 804 -22.75 -23.43 -6.97
CA ILE A 804 -21.83 -23.01 -5.89
C ILE A 804 -21.83 -23.97 -4.68
N PRO A 805 -22.97 -24.51 -4.20
CA PRO A 805 -22.96 -25.47 -3.10
C PRO A 805 -22.13 -26.73 -3.37
N LEU A 806 -22.16 -27.26 -4.60
CA LEU A 806 -21.36 -28.43 -5.00
C LEU A 806 -19.87 -28.10 -5.03
N ILE A 807 -19.51 -26.96 -5.64
CA ILE A 807 -18.13 -26.49 -5.68
C ILE A 807 -17.59 -26.23 -4.27
N ARG A 808 -18.38 -25.58 -3.41
CA ARG A 808 -18.02 -25.34 -2.00
C ARG A 808 -17.76 -26.64 -1.25
N LYS A 809 -18.59 -27.67 -1.46
CA LYS A 809 -18.38 -28.99 -0.87
C LYS A 809 -17.05 -29.59 -1.32
N TYR A 810 -16.80 -29.60 -2.64
CA TYR A 810 -15.54 -30.09 -3.20
C TYR A 810 -14.31 -29.35 -2.64
N LEU A 811 -14.36 -28.02 -2.56
CA LEU A 811 -13.26 -27.21 -2.01
C LEU A 811 -12.99 -27.52 -0.53
N LYS A 812 -14.04 -27.75 0.29
CA LYS A 812 -13.84 -28.16 1.70
C LYS A 812 -13.16 -29.52 1.79
N GLU A 813 -13.69 -30.52 1.08
CA GLU A 813 -13.16 -31.89 1.09
C GLU A 813 -11.71 -31.98 0.62
N THR A 814 -11.30 -31.09 -0.29
CA THR A 814 -9.95 -31.06 -0.85
C THR A 814 -8.97 -30.19 -0.06
N ILE A 815 -9.42 -29.09 0.57
CA ILE A 815 -8.53 -28.16 1.31
C ILE A 815 -8.36 -28.56 2.78
N GLU A 816 -9.44 -28.95 3.47
CA GLU A 816 -9.40 -29.23 4.92
C GLU A 816 -8.33 -30.26 5.31
N PRO A 817 -8.14 -31.38 4.59
CA PRO A 817 -7.13 -32.37 4.95
C PRO A 817 -5.70 -31.83 4.95
N TRP A 818 -5.38 -30.86 4.09
CA TRP A 818 -4.06 -30.22 4.05
C TRP A 818 -3.86 -29.24 5.21
N LEU A 819 -4.91 -28.49 5.57
CA LEU A 819 -4.86 -27.52 6.67
C LEU A 819 -4.88 -28.19 8.06
N GLU A 820 -5.49 -29.37 8.16
CA GLU A 820 -5.57 -30.16 9.39
C GLU A 820 -4.42 -31.17 9.53
N GLY A 821 -3.64 -31.39 8.47
CA GLY A 821 -2.55 -32.38 8.46
C GLY A 821 -3.05 -33.83 8.44
N THR A 822 -4.28 -34.05 7.98
CA THR A 822 -4.92 -35.37 7.88
C THR A 822 -4.89 -35.96 6.47
N PHE A 823 -4.38 -35.22 5.48
CA PHE A 823 -4.19 -35.73 4.12
C PHE A 823 -3.23 -36.93 4.11
N ASN A 824 -3.69 -38.07 3.60
CA ASN A 824 -2.89 -39.29 3.54
C ASN A 824 -1.87 -39.20 2.38
N GLY A 825 -0.59 -39.46 2.69
CA GLY A 825 0.48 -39.56 1.69
C GLY A 825 1.35 -38.31 1.51
N ASN A 826 0.86 -37.10 1.85
CA ASN A 826 1.65 -35.86 1.88
C ASN A 826 1.11 -34.91 2.97
N GLY A 827 1.52 -33.64 3.00
CA GLY A 827 0.96 -32.63 3.91
C GLY A 827 1.97 -31.53 4.27
N PHE A 828 1.47 -30.39 4.76
CA PHE A 828 2.31 -29.27 5.19
C PHE A 828 2.81 -29.46 6.62
N LEU A 829 4.13 -29.35 6.79
CA LEU A 829 4.85 -29.45 8.05
C LEU A 829 5.77 -28.24 8.19
N TYR A 830 6.29 -27.98 9.38
CA TYR A 830 7.21 -26.87 9.63
C TYR A 830 8.63 -27.37 9.93
N ASP A 831 9.62 -26.88 9.18
CA ASP A 831 11.03 -27.11 9.46
C ASP A 831 11.59 -26.00 10.37
N ASP A 832 12.10 -26.40 11.54
CA ASP A 832 12.72 -25.49 12.51
C ASP A 832 14.18 -25.13 12.15
N LYS A 833 14.83 -25.87 11.23
CA LYS A 833 16.25 -25.70 10.91
C LYS A 833 16.52 -24.46 10.06
N TRP A 834 15.72 -24.26 9.01
CA TRP A 834 15.77 -23.08 8.14
C TRP A 834 14.58 -22.13 8.37
N GLY A 835 13.49 -22.62 8.98
CA GLY A 835 12.33 -21.81 9.31
C GLY A 835 11.37 -21.64 8.13
N GLY A 836 10.50 -22.64 7.93
CA GLY A 836 9.50 -22.57 6.87
C GLY A 836 8.67 -23.84 6.72
N ILE A 837 7.74 -23.82 5.78
CA ILE A 837 6.86 -24.96 5.50
C ILE A 837 7.58 -25.94 4.57
N VAL A 838 7.53 -27.23 4.86
CA VAL A 838 7.96 -28.28 3.94
C VAL A 838 6.85 -29.30 3.77
N THR A 839 6.87 -30.06 2.68
CA THR A 839 5.93 -31.16 2.47
C THR A 839 6.44 -32.43 3.16
N LYS A 840 5.53 -33.28 3.62
CA LYS A 840 5.89 -34.56 4.26
C LYS A 840 6.80 -35.41 3.37
N GLN A 841 6.49 -35.51 2.08
CA GLN A 841 7.35 -36.24 1.13
C GLN A 841 8.70 -35.56 0.92
N GLY A 842 8.68 -34.25 0.67
CA GLY A 842 9.89 -33.46 0.46
C GLY A 842 10.83 -33.46 1.66
N SER A 843 10.31 -33.64 2.88
CA SER A 843 11.13 -33.67 4.09
C SER A 843 12.14 -34.82 4.11
N SER A 844 11.87 -35.91 3.38
CA SER A 844 12.71 -37.11 3.29
C SER A 844 13.35 -37.35 1.93
N ASP A 845 12.87 -36.70 0.87
CA ASP A 845 13.38 -36.82 -0.50
C ASP A 845 13.44 -35.43 -1.15
N SER A 846 14.65 -34.97 -1.49
CA SER A 846 14.89 -33.64 -2.07
C SER A 846 14.31 -33.47 -3.47
N GLY A 847 14.01 -34.55 -4.20
CA GLY A 847 13.37 -34.50 -5.51
C GLY A 847 11.84 -34.63 -5.46
N ALA A 848 11.28 -35.06 -4.33
CA ALA A 848 9.85 -35.25 -4.19
C ALA A 848 9.10 -33.92 -4.19
N ASP A 849 7.90 -33.93 -4.77
CA ASP A 849 7.01 -32.77 -4.86
C ASP A 849 7.74 -31.54 -5.43
N PHE A 850 8.50 -31.75 -6.51
CA PHE A 850 9.29 -30.74 -7.22
C PHE A 850 10.36 -30.03 -6.36
N GLY A 851 10.78 -30.67 -5.27
CA GLY A 851 11.78 -30.11 -4.36
C GLY A 851 11.20 -29.11 -3.37
N PHE A 852 9.89 -29.13 -3.12
CA PHE A 852 9.27 -28.34 -2.05
C PHE A 852 9.96 -28.58 -0.70
N GLY A 853 10.41 -29.82 -0.42
CA GLY A 853 11.17 -30.14 0.79
C GLY A 853 12.50 -29.41 0.95
N VAL A 854 13.07 -28.91 -0.14
CA VAL A 854 14.27 -28.07 -0.19
C VAL A 854 13.94 -26.64 -0.60
N TYR A 855 12.72 -26.18 -0.32
CA TYR A 855 12.26 -24.80 -0.55
C TYR A 855 12.11 -24.38 -2.02
N ASN A 856 12.04 -25.34 -2.96
CA ASN A 856 11.71 -25.00 -4.34
C ASN A 856 10.22 -24.69 -4.49
N ASP A 857 9.89 -23.74 -5.34
CA ASP A 857 8.55 -23.59 -5.94
C ASP A 857 7.40 -23.31 -4.95
N HIS A 858 7.72 -22.87 -3.72
CA HIS A 858 6.72 -22.62 -2.68
C HIS A 858 5.62 -21.66 -3.13
N HIS A 859 5.99 -20.51 -3.70
CA HIS A 859 5.03 -19.55 -4.26
C HIS A 859 4.12 -20.15 -5.36
N TYR A 860 4.62 -21.05 -6.22
CA TYR A 860 3.79 -21.72 -7.23
C TYR A 860 2.76 -22.63 -6.56
N HIS A 861 3.22 -23.55 -5.72
CA HIS A 861 2.36 -24.54 -5.06
C HIS A 861 1.36 -23.88 -4.10
N ILE A 862 1.87 -23.09 -3.16
CA ILE A 862 1.05 -22.42 -2.14
C ILE A 862 0.13 -21.37 -2.78
N GLY A 863 0.54 -20.74 -3.87
CA GLY A 863 -0.28 -19.78 -4.62
C GLY A 863 -1.63 -20.37 -5.02
N TYR A 864 -1.66 -21.62 -5.53
CA TYR A 864 -2.91 -22.31 -5.87
C TYR A 864 -3.79 -22.61 -4.64
N PHE A 865 -3.18 -23.05 -3.54
CA PHE A 865 -3.92 -23.26 -2.29
C PHE A 865 -4.50 -21.94 -1.79
N LEU A 866 -3.74 -20.84 -1.80
CA LEU A 866 -4.23 -19.53 -1.38
C LEU A 866 -5.36 -19.04 -2.27
N TYR A 867 -5.31 -19.27 -3.58
CA TYR A 867 -6.40 -18.93 -4.49
C TYR A 867 -7.69 -19.66 -4.07
N GLY A 868 -7.61 -20.97 -3.88
CA GLY A 868 -8.75 -21.79 -3.42
C GLY A 868 -9.27 -21.39 -2.04
N ILE A 869 -8.37 -21.14 -1.09
CA ILE A 869 -8.71 -20.69 0.27
C ILE A 869 -9.39 -19.32 0.23
N ALA A 870 -8.89 -18.38 -0.57
CA ALA A 870 -9.48 -17.04 -0.70
C ALA A 870 -10.92 -17.11 -1.24
N VAL A 871 -11.14 -17.90 -2.29
CA VAL A 871 -12.48 -18.10 -2.87
C VAL A 871 -13.39 -18.84 -1.88
N LEU A 872 -12.91 -19.90 -1.23
CA LEU A 872 -13.71 -20.64 -0.25
C LEU A 872 -14.07 -19.77 0.96
N ALA A 873 -13.15 -18.95 1.46
CA ALA A 873 -13.41 -18.00 2.54
C ALA A 873 -14.41 -16.91 2.12
N LYS A 874 -14.44 -16.52 0.84
CA LYS A 874 -15.43 -15.58 0.29
C LYS A 874 -16.83 -16.21 0.25
N ILE A 875 -16.98 -17.43 -0.27
CA ILE A 875 -18.29 -18.11 -0.40
C ILE A 875 -18.76 -18.79 0.91
N ASP A 876 -17.84 -19.03 1.86
CA ASP A 876 -18.12 -19.54 3.20
C ASP A 876 -17.26 -18.82 4.26
N PRO A 877 -17.73 -17.65 4.75
CA PRO A 877 -16.99 -16.88 5.75
C PRO A 877 -16.81 -17.58 7.11
N PHE A 878 -17.66 -18.56 7.46
CA PHE A 878 -17.50 -19.33 8.71
C PHE A 878 -16.31 -20.27 8.61
N TRP A 879 -16.23 -21.01 7.50
CA TRP A 879 -15.06 -21.82 7.16
C TRP A 879 -13.80 -20.95 7.10
N GLY A 880 -13.88 -19.78 6.44
CA GLY A 880 -12.77 -18.83 6.36
C GLY A 880 -12.24 -18.44 7.74
N ARG A 881 -13.13 -18.12 8.70
CA ARG A 881 -12.72 -17.79 10.09
C ARG A 881 -12.06 -18.97 10.81
N LYS A 882 -12.59 -20.20 10.64
CA LYS A 882 -12.03 -21.41 11.26
C LYS A 882 -10.56 -21.63 10.88
N TYR A 883 -10.23 -21.48 9.60
CA TYR A 883 -8.89 -21.76 9.06
C TYR A 883 -8.02 -20.53 8.81
N ARG A 884 -8.44 -19.34 9.27
CA ARG A 884 -7.69 -18.09 9.05
C ARG A 884 -6.22 -18.20 9.47
N ARG A 885 -5.94 -18.86 10.60
CA ARG A 885 -4.58 -18.95 11.13
C ARG A 885 -3.66 -19.79 10.22
N GLN A 886 -4.16 -20.89 9.69
CA GLN A 886 -3.47 -21.77 8.75
C GLN A 886 -3.24 -21.08 7.40
N ALA A 887 -4.27 -20.38 6.89
CA ALA A 887 -4.17 -19.61 5.65
C ALA A 887 -3.07 -18.54 5.71
N TYR A 888 -3.01 -17.78 6.82
CA TYR A 888 -1.95 -16.78 7.02
C TYR A 888 -0.57 -17.40 7.25
N SER A 889 -0.50 -18.63 7.79
CA SER A 889 0.76 -19.38 7.92
C SER A 889 1.30 -19.82 6.56
N LEU A 890 0.44 -20.32 5.66
CA LEU A 890 0.80 -20.63 4.27
C LEU A 890 1.29 -19.39 3.52
N MET A 891 0.54 -18.29 3.58
CA MET A 891 0.93 -17.02 2.96
C MET A 891 2.24 -16.47 3.54
N ALA A 892 2.42 -16.52 4.85
CA ALA A 892 3.62 -16.00 5.50
C ALA A 892 4.89 -16.76 5.08
N ASP A 893 4.77 -18.01 4.61
CA ASP A 893 5.94 -18.77 4.17
C ASP A 893 6.69 -18.09 3.01
N PHE A 894 5.98 -17.55 2.01
CA PHE A 894 6.61 -16.86 0.89
C PHE A 894 6.42 -15.33 0.90
N MET A 895 5.44 -14.80 1.64
CA MET A 895 5.04 -13.39 1.63
C MET A 895 5.05 -12.73 3.03
N ASN A 896 5.90 -13.19 3.95
CA ASN A 896 6.08 -12.49 5.22
C ASN A 896 6.83 -11.15 5.03
N LEU A 897 6.28 -10.07 5.60
CA LEU A 897 6.93 -8.75 5.64
C LEU A 897 7.68 -8.49 6.96
N GLY A 898 7.52 -9.33 7.97
CA GLY A 898 8.18 -9.14 9.26
C GLY A 898 9.70 -9.22 9.15
N ARG A 899 10.39 -8.23 9.74
CA ARG A 899 11.86 -8.22 9.96
C ARG A 899 12.25 -8.57 11.40
N ARG A 900 11.27 -9.02 12.21
CA ARG A 900 11.44 -9.23 13.66
C ARG A 900 12.16 -10.56 13.91
N SER A 901 13.04 -10.58 14.91
CA SER A 901 13.74 -11.78 15.40
C SER A 901 12.81 -12.93 15.83
N ASN A 902 11.53 -12.64 16.09
CA ASN A 902 10.53 -13.62 16.55
C ASN A 902 9.60 -14.10 15.42
N SER A 903 9.96 -13.87 14.16
CA SER A 903 9.18 -14.37 13.02
C SER A 903 9.35 -15.89 12.86
N ASN A 904 8.30 -16.58 12.40
CA ASN A 904 8.39 -17.99 11.99
C ASN A 904 8.87 -18.16 10.54
N TYR A 905 8.86 -17.08 9.74
CA TYR A 905 9.18 -17.12 8.33
C TYR A 905 10.17 -16.01 7.95
N PRO A 906 11.05 -16.22 6.95
CA PRO A 906 11.92 -15.18 6.45
C PRO A 906 11.10 -14.10 5.73
N ARG A 907 11.70 -12.93 5.51
CA ARG A 907 11.05 -11.86 4.77
C ARG A 907 11.03 -12.21 3.28
N LEU A 908 9.84 -12.20 2.66
CA LEU A 908 9.63 -12.39 1.22
C LEU A 908 10.49 -13.52 0.61
N ARG A 909 10.34 -14.75 1.12
CA ARG A 909 11.23 -15.89 0.83
C ARG A 909 11.63 -16.00 -0.64
N CYS A 910 10.65 -15.95 -1.54
CA CYS A 910 10.84 -16.13 -2.98
C CYS A 910 11.11 -14.81 -3.71
N PHE A 911 10.60 -13.67 -3.23
CA PHE A 911 10.63 -12.41 -4.00
C PHE A 911 11.98 -11.72 -3.89
N ASP A 912 12.64 -11.51 -5.02
CA ASP A 912 13.89 -10.79 -5.10
C ASP A 912 13.63 -9.29 -5.24
N LEU A 913 13.92 -8.54 -4.17
CA LEU A 913 13.69 -7.10 -4.11
C LEU A 913 14.63 -6.25 -4.97
N TYR A 914 15.62 -6.81 -5.64
CA TYR A 914 16.42 -6.09 -6.62
C TYR A 914 15.97 -6.45 -8.04
N LYS A 915 15.69 -7.72 -8.32
CA LYS A 915 15.22 -8.16 -9.65
C LYS A 915 13.74 -7.88 -9.90
N LEU A 916 12.99 -7.62 -8.84
CA LEU A 916 11.55 -7.36 -8.80
C LEU A 916 10.68 -8.52 -9.31
N HIS A 917 11.23 -9.74 -9.26
CA HIS A 917 10.52 -11.00 -9.50
C HIS A 917 10.98 -12.05 -8.51
N SER A 918 10.30 -13.19 -8.49
CA SER A 918 10.59 -14.29 -7.60
C SER A 918 11.71 -15.21 -8.09
N TRP A 919 12.26 -16.01 -7.18
CA TRP A 919 13.14 -17.12 -7.47
C TRP A 919 12.48 -18.42 -7.00
N ALA A 920 12.40 -19.37 -7.92
CA ALA A 920 11.81 -20.67 -7.70
C ALA A 920 12.78 -21.62 -6.97
N GLY A 921 14.06 -21.60 -7.35
CA GLY A 921 15.09 -22.45 -6.74
C GLY A 921 15.43 -22.13 -5.28
N GLY A 922 15.13 -23.06 -4.38
CA GLY A 922 15.43 -23.05 -2.95
C GLY A 922 16.85 -23.52 -2.63
N LEU A 923 17.03 -24.43 -1.67
CA LEU A 923 18.34 -24.93 -1.20
C LEU A 923 19.01 -25.96 -2.13
N THR A 924 18.90 -25.74 -3.44
CA THR A 924 19.61 -26.50 -4.47
C THR A 924 20.75 -25.67 -5.04
N GLU A 925 21.94 -26.26 -5.17
CA GLU A 925 23.10 -25.58 -5.77
C GLU A 925 22.99 -25.63 -7.30
N PHE A 926 23.09 -24.47 -7.93
CA PHE A 926 23.04 -24.34 -9.40
C PHE A 926 24.22 -23.52 -9.89
N ALA A 927 24.90 -24.01 -10.93
CA ALA A 927 26.03 -23.30 -11.55
C ALA A 927 25.61 -21.95 -12.15
N ASP A 928 24.39 -21.88 -12.71
CA ASP A 928 23.83 -20.67 -13.32
C ASP A 928 23.09 -19.76 -12.30
N GLY A 929 23.16 -20.10 -11.00
CA GLY A 929 22.51 -19.35 -9.91
C GLY A 929 21.02 -19.65 -9.76
N ARG A 930 20.27 -18.76 -9.09
CA ARG A 930 18.82 -18.91 -8.88
C ARG A 930 18.07 -18.86 -10.20
N ASN A 931 16.91 -19.52 -10.29
CA ASN A 931 16.10 -19.57 -11.50
C ASN A 931 14.59 -19.40 -11.24
N GLN A 932 13.87 -18.99 -12.28
CA GLN A 932 12.42 -18.94 -12.37
C GLN A 932 12.01 -19.34 -13.80
N GLU A 933 10.92 -20.10 -13.92
CA GLU A 933 10.36 -20.54 -15.21
C GLU A 933 8.99 -19.89 -15.41
N SER A 934 8.03 -20.20 -14.53
CA SER A 934 6.62 -19.84 -14.67
C SER A 934 6.29 -18.48 -14.02
N THR A 935 6.37 -17.40 -14.80
CA THR A 935 6.09 -16.06 -14.27
C THR A 935 4.62 -15.88 -13.88
N SER A 936 3.69 -16.50 -14.61
CA SER A 936 2.26 -16.42 -14.34
C SER A 936 1.86 -17.10 -13.03
N GLU A 937 2.57 -18.15 -12.60
CA GLU A 937 2.34 -18.78 -11.30
C GLU A 937 2.86 -17.92 -10.14
N ALA A 938 4.00 -17.24 -10.33
CA ALA A 938 4.46 -16.24 -9.37
C ALA A 938 3.45 -15.08 -9.24
N VAL A 939 2.94 -14.56 -10.37
CA VAL A 939 1.87 -13.55 -10.38
C VAL A 939 0.62 -14.07 -9.66
N ASN A 940 0.21 -15.32 -9.94
CA ASN A 940 -0.91 -15.96 -9.25
C ASN A 940 -0.72 -16.01 -7.72
N ALA A 941 0.49 -16.28 -7.24
CA ALA A 941 0.76 -16.36 -5.80
C ALA A 941 0.44 -15.04 -5.07
N TYR A 942 0.94 -13.92 -5.60
CA TYR A 942 0.71 -12.58 -5.00
C TYR A 942 -0.70 -12.06 -5.26
N TYR A 943 -1.27 -12.36 -6.43
CA TYR A 943 -2.67 -12.10 -6.74
C TYR A 943 -3.61 -12.82 -5.76
N SER A 944 -3.33 -14.09 -5.48
CA SER A 944 -4.09 -14.91 -4.53
C SER A 944 -3.97 -14.40 -3.10
N ALA A 945 -2.79 -13.92 -2.70
CA ALA A 945 -2.61 -13.26 -1.41
C ALA A 945 -3.44 -11.97 -1.32
N ALA A 946 -3.52 -11.17 -2.38
CA ALA A 946 -4.38 -9.98 -2.42
C ALA A 946 -5.87 -10.34 -2.35
N LEU A 947 -6.32 -11.38 -3.08
CA LEU A 947 -7.68 -11.91 -2.98
C LEU A 947 -8.00 -12.44 -1.58
N MET A 948 -7.04 -13.11 -0.93
CA MET A 948 -7.17 -13.53 0.46
C MET A 948 -7.35 -12.32 1.38
N GLY A 949 -6.60 -11.24 1.15
CA GLY A 949 -6.80 -9.95 1.83
C GLY A 949 -8.23 -9.42 1.67
N LEU A 950 -8.79 -9.47 0.46
CA LEU A 950 -10.18 -9.08 0.19
C LEU A 950 -11.17 -9.96 0.96
N ALA A 951 -11.01 -11.30 0.92
CA ALA A 951 -11.90 -12.23 1.60
C ALA A 951 -11.90 -12.06 3.14
N TYR A 952 -10.75 -11.68 3.69
CA TYR A 952 -10.56 -11.53 5.14
C TYR A 952 -10.67 -10.10 5.67
N GLY A 953 -10.87 -9.11 4.79
CA GLY A 953 -10.90 -7.69 5.13
C GLY A 953 -9.55 -7.12 5.59
N ASP A 954 -8.42 -7.68 5.12
CA ASP A 954 -7.07 -7.21 5.44
C ASP A 954 -6.54 -6.29 4.32
N THR A 955 -6.72 -4.98 4.49
CA THR A 955 -6.33 -3.97 3.50
C THR A 955 -4.81 -3.86 3.31
N HIS A 956 -4.03 -4.20 4.34
CA HIS A 956 -2.56 -4.19 4.22
C HIS A 956 -2.08 -5.34 3.34
N LEU A 957 -2.70 -6.52 3.49
CA LEU A 957 -2.44 -7.66 2.63
C LEU A 957 -2.89 -7.39 1.18
N VAL A 958 -4.05 -6.75 0.97
CA VAL A 958 -4.49 -6.32 -0.36
C VAL A 958 -3.45 -5.41 -1.01
N ALA A 959 -3.04 -4.33 -0.33
CA ALA A 959 -2.08 -3.38 -0.88
C ALA A 959 -0.72 -4.02 -1.18
N THR A 960 -0.22 -4.85 -0.26
CA THR A 960 1.08 -5.53 -0.45
C THR A 960 1.02 -6.57 -1.56
N GLY A 961 -0.01 -7.42 -1.58
CA GLY A 961 -0.16 -8.46 -2.60
C GLY A 961 -0.34 -7.86 -3.99
N SER A 962 -1.12 -6.78 -4.10
CA SER A 962 -1.29 -6.04 -5.36
C SER A 962 0.02 -5.44 -5.85
N MET A 963 0.81 -4.85 -4.95
CA MET A 963 2.10 -4.26 -5.29
C MET A 963 3.13 -5.31 -5.74
N LEU A 964 3.24 -6.43 -5.04
CA LEU A 964 4.16 -7.51 -5.44
C LEU A 964 3.73 -8.14 -6.76
N ALA A 965 2.42 -8.34 -6.98
CA ALA A 965 1.91 -8.80 -8.27
C ALA A 965 2.23 -7.80 -9.41
N ALA A 966 2.12 -6.49 -9.17
CA ALA A 966 2.47 -5.47 -10.17
C ALA A 966 3.96 -5.51 -10.54
N MET A 967 4.83 -5.70 -9.55
CA MET A 967 6.26 -5.81 -9.76
C MET A 967 6.63 -7.07 -10.53
N GLU A 968 6.05 -8.21 -10.14
CA GLU A 968 6.24 -9.49 -10.82
C GLU A 968 5.79 -9.40 -12.29
N ILE A 969 4.67 -8.73 -12.57
CA ILE A 969 4.19 -8.46 -13.95
C ILE A 969 5.18 -7.58 -14.72
N HIS A 970 5.64 -6.47 -14.13
CA HIS A 970 6.60 -5.60 -14.81
C HIS A 970 7.92 -6.32 -15.09
N ALA A 971 8.36 -7.19 -14.18
CA ALA A 971 9.54 -8.02 -14.36
C ALA A 971 9.31 -9.10 -15.43
N ALA A 972 8.17 -9.78 -15.47
CA ALA A 972 7.83 -10.71 -16.54
C ALA A 972 7.83 -10.02 -17.91
N GLN A 973 7.19 -8.85 -18.02
CA GLN A 973 7.16 -8.05 -19.24
C GLN A 973 8.53 -7.51 -19.68
N THR A 974 9.47 -7.36 -18.75
CA THR A 974 10.83 -6.88 -19.06
C THR A 974 11.74 -8.04 -19.41
N TRP A 975 11.73 -9.11 -18.63
CA TRP A 975 12.73 -10.17 -18.71
C TRP A 975 12.24 -11.40 -19.49
N TRP A 976 10.94 -11.71 -19.51
CA TRP A 976 10.44 -12.87 -20.24
C TRP A 976 9.88 -12.51 -21.62
N HIS A 977 9.28 -11.34 -21.81
CA HIS A 977 8.68 -10.96 -23.09
C HIS A 977 9.77 -10.46 -24.06
N VAL A 978 10.20 -11.35 -24.96
CA VAL A 978 11.27 -11.07 -25.94
C VAL A 978 10.62 -10.45 -27.17
N ARG A 979 10.82 -9.14 -27.35
CA ARG A 979 10.25 -8.38 -28.46
C ARG A 979 11.20 -8.35 -29.63
N GLU A 980 10.64 -8.34 -30.83
CA GLU A 980 11.43 -8.14 -32.05
C GLU A 980 11.96 -6.70 -32.08
N GLY A 981 13.26 -6.53 -32.35
CA GLY A 981 13.92 -5.22 -32.42
C GLY A 981 14.27 -4.58 -31.08
N ASP A 982 14.04 -5.24 -29.95
CA ASP A 982 14.57 -4.80 -28.65
C ASP A 982 16.07 -5.18 -28.52
N ASN A 983 16.83 -4.34 -27.82
CA ASN A 983 18.27 -4.48 -27.62
C ASN A 983 18.63 -5.09 -26.26
N LEU A 984 17.65 -5.55 -25.47
CA LEU A 984 17.89 -6.22 -24.20
C LEU A 984 18.65 -7.55 -24.38
N TYR A 985 18.34 -8.28 -25.45
CA TYR A 985 18.94 -9.57 -25.79
C TYR A 985 19.71 -9.49 -27.11
N ALA A 986 20.62 -10.44 -27.35
CA ALA A 986 21.35 -10.52 -28.60
C ALA A 986 20.41 -10.75 -29.80
N GLU A 987 20.81 -10.25 -30.98
CA GLU A 987 19.98 -10.27 -32.21
C GLU A 987 19.56 -11.67 -32.65
N ASP A 988 20.40 -12.68 -32.44
CA ASP A 988 20.07 -14.07 -32.78
C ASP A 988 19.05 -14.68 -31.81
N PHE A 989 19.15 -14.36 -30.51
CA PHE A 989 18.18 -14.78 -29.52
C PHE A 989 16.80 -14.12 -29.75
N THR A 990 16.76 -12.82 -30.02
CA THR A 990 15.51 -12.09 -30.29
C THR A 990 14.87 -12.50 -31.62
N ARG A 991 15.67 -12.84 -32.63
CA ARG A 991 15.15 -13.37 -33.90
C ARG A 991 14.39 -14.67 -33.71
N GLU A 992 14.96 -15.63 -32.98
CA GLU A 992 14.40 -16.99 -32.87
C GLU A 992 13.34 -17.16 -31.77
N ASN A 993 13.28 -16.24 -30.78
CA ASN A 993 12.43 -16.39 -29.61
C ASN A 993 11.47 -15.20 -29.41
N ARG A 994 10.31 -15.47 -28.81
CA ARG A 994 9.39 -14.41 -28.29
C ARG A 994 9.21 -14.46 -26.78
N VAL A 995 9.70 -15.52 -26.13
CA VAL A 995 9.75 -15.64 -24.67
C VAL A 995 11.03 -16.30 -24.20
N VAL A 996 11.54 -15.88 -23.04
CA VAL A 996 12.52 -16.68 -22.28
C VAL A 996 11.77 -17.88 -21.66
N GLY A 997 12.37 -19.07 -21.69
CA GLY A 997 11.85 -20.24 -21.01
C GLY A 997 12.19 -20.17 -19.52
N VAL A 998 13.40 -20.59 -19.16
CA VAL A 998 13.93 -20.46 -17.79
C VAL A 998 14.91 -19.29 -17.71
N LEU A 999 14.61 -18.32 -16.84
CA LEU A 999 15.54 -17.26 -16.50
C LEU A 999 16.35 -17.67 -15.28
N TRP A 1000 17.67 -17.62 -15.41
CA TRP A 1000 18.63 -17.86 -14.35
C TRP A 1000 19.33 -16.56 -13.97
N SER A 1001 19.97 -16.50 -12.81
CA SER A 1001 20.81 -15.37 -12.42
C SER A 1001 21.91 -15.12 -13.46
N ASN A 1002 22.48 -16.17 -14.03
CA ASN A 1002 23.60 -16.11 -14.98
C ASN A 1002 23.28 -16.58 -16.39
N LYS A 1003 22.03 -16.93 -16.69
CA LYS A 1003 21.63 -17.51 -17.97
C LYS A 1003 20.21 -17.12 -18.37
N ARG A 1004 19.95 -17.08 -19.68
CA ARG A 1004 18.62 -17.01 -20.31
C ARG A 1004 18.49 -18.26 -21.16
N ASP A 1005 17.59 -19.16 -20.78
CA ASP A 1005 17.33 -20.39 -21.52
C ASP A 1005 16.05 -20.26 -22.33
N SER A 1006 16.06 -20.73 -23.58
CA SER A 1006 14.84 -20.88 -24.38
C SER A 1006 14.07 -22.16 -24.03
N GLY A 1007 14.74 -23.18 -23.49
CA GLY A 1007 14.10 -24.43 -23.07
C GLY A 1007 13.34 -24.31 -21.75
N LEU A 1008 12.55 -25.34 -21.45
CA LEU A 1008 11.84 -25.54 -20.19
C LEU A 1008 12.41 -26.76 -19.46
N TRP A 1009 12.07 -26.92 -18.18
CA TRP A 1009 12.45 -28.09 -17.38
C TRP A 1009 11.93 -29.41 -17.97
N PHE A 1010 10.77 -29.38 -18.63
CA PHE A 1010 10.06 -30.55 -19.13
C PHE A 1010 9.87 -30.57 -20.66
N ALA A 1011 10.29 -29.52 -21.37
CA ALA A 1011 10.07 -29.40 -22.81
C ALA A 1011 11.25 -28.72 -23.52
N PRO A 1012 11.62 -29.19 -24.73
CA PRO A 1012 12.71 -28.60 -25.51
C PRO A 1012 12.30 -27.23 -26.09
N PRO A 1013 13.27 -26.41 -26.54
CA PRO A 1013 13.02 -25.08 -27.11
C PRO A 1013 12.01 -25.02 -28.26
N ASP A 1014 11.86 -26.11 -29.03
CA ASP A 1014 10.96 -26.23 -30.18
C ASP A 1014 9.47 -26.34 -29.78
N TRP A 1015 9.17 -26.67 -28.53
CA TRP A 1015 7.79 -26.80 -28.03
C TRP A 1015 7.25 -25.43 -27.60
N LYS A 1016 7.06 -24.57 -28.61
CA LYS A 1016 6.65 -23.16 -28.43
C LYS A 1016 5.31 -23.01 -27.72
N GLU A 1017 4.42 -23.96 -27.86
CA GLU A 1017 3.12 -24.01 -27.18
C GLU A 1017 3.26 -24.23 -25.68
N CYS A 1018 4.22 -25.04 -25.24
CA CYS A 1018 4.54 -25.20 -23.82
C CYS A 1018 5.22 -23.94 -23.28
N ARG A 1019 6.15 -23.36 -24.06
CA ARG A 1019 6.84 -22.11 -23.71
C ARG A 1019 5.90 -20.91 -23.57
N LEU A 1020 4.88 -20.82 -24.42
CA LEU A 1020 3.84 -19.80 -24.28
C LEU A 1020 2.93 -20.13 -23.09
N GLY A 1021 2.43 -21.36 -23.02
CA GLY A 1021 1.43 -21.76 -22.02
C GLY A 1021 1.95 -21.64 -20.59
N ILE A 1022 3.22 -21.97 -20.33
CA ILE A 1022 3.81 -21.89 -18.98
C ILE A 1022 3.93 -20.44 -18.48
N GLN A 1023 3.95 -19.45 -19.38
CA GLN A 1023 3.95 -18.03 -19.03
C GLN A 1023 2.53 -17.45 -18.89
N LEU A 1024 1.49 -18.24 -19.16
CA LEU A 1024 0.08 -17.82 -19.06
C LEU A 1024 -0.67 -18.54 -17.94
N LEU A 1025 -0.36 -19.81 -17.69
CA LEU A 1025 -1.09 -20.62 -16.71
C LEU A 1025 -0.75 -20.18 -15.27
N PRO A 1026 -1.73 -20.14 -14.35
CA PRO A 1026 -3.16 -20.31 -14.57
C PRO A 1026 -3.79 -19.09 -15.24
N LEU A 1027 -4.81 -19.33 -16.08
CA LEU A 1027 -5.55 -18.27 -16.75
C LEU A 1027 -6.55 -17.61 -15.79
N LEU A 1028 -6.28 -16.36 -15.43
CA LEU A 1028 -6.98 -15.58 -14.39
C LEU A 1028 -7.29 -14.16 -14.90
N PRO A 1029 -8.16 -13.38 -14.20
CA PRO A 1029 -8.37 -11.96 -14.56
C PRO A 1029 -7.08 -11.15 -14.67
N ILE A 1030 -6.11 -11.40 -13.77
CA ILE A 1030 -4.82 -10.71 -13.75
C ILE A 1030 -3.95 -11.00 -14.97
N SER A 1031 -4.20 -12.09 -15.70
CA SER A 1031 -3.50 -12.42 -16.94
C SER A 1031 -3.71 -11.34 -18.03
N GLU A 1032 -4.80 -10.57 -17.96
CA GLU A 1032 -5.04 -9.42 -18.87
C GLU A 1032 -4.01 -8.31 -18.66
N VAL A 1033 -3.58 -8.10 -17.41
CA VAL A 1033 -2.56 -7.09 -17.08
C VAL A 1033 -1.18 -7.60 -17.45
N LEU A 1034 -0.91 -8.90 -17.26
CA LEU A 1034 0.34 -9.53 -17.67
C LEU A 1034 0.57 -9.42 -19.19
N PHE A 1035 -0.46 -9.71 -19.98
CA PHE A 1035 -0.45 -9.66 -21.44
C PHE A 1035 -1.20 -8.43 -22.01
N SER A 1036 -1.03 -7.27 -21.36
CA SER A 1036 -1.74 -6.03 -21.76
C SER A 1036 -1.29 -5.45 -23.11
N ASP A 1037 -0.14 -5.86 -23.61
CA ASP A 1037 0.41 -5.42 -24.90
C ASP A 1037 -0.09 -6.33 -26.03
N VAL A 1038 -1.13 -5.87 -26.72
CA VAL A 1038 -1.76 -6.60 -27.83
C VAL A 1038 -0.78 -6.84 -28.99
N GLY A 1039 0.16 -5.92 -29.22
CA GLY A 1039 1.19 -6.07 -30.26
C GLY A 1039 2.10 -7.25 -29.97
N PHE A 1040 2.65 -7.31 -28.76
CA PHE A 1040 3.47 -8.45 -28.33
C PHE A 1040 2.68 -9.76 -28.30
N VAL A 1041 1.43 -9.73 -27.83
CA VAL A 1041 0.56 -10.92 -27.84
C VAL A 1041 0.42 -11.48 -29.25
N ARG A 1042 0.20 -10.63 -30.25
CA ARG A 1042 0.09 -11.04 -31.65
C ARG A 1042 1.40 -11.63 -32.17
N GLU A 1043 2.54 -11.03 -31.85
CA GLU A 1043 3.87 -11.57 -32.19
C GLU A 1043 4.08 -12.96 -31.58
N LEU A 1044 3.78 -13.11 -30.28
CA LEU A 1044 3.95 -14.35 -29.53
C LEU A 1044 3.05 -15.47 -30.08
N VAL A 1045 1.78 -15.19 -30.32
CA VAL A 1045 0.84 -16.18 -30.89
C VAL A 1045 1.29 -16.59 -32.30
N ASN A 1046 1.61 -15.63 -33.17
CA ASN A 1046 2.08 -15.94 -34.53
C ASN A 1046 3.36 -16.77 -34.54
N TRP A 1047 4.28 -16.51 -33.61
CA TRP A 1047 5.50 -17.30 -33.46
C TRP A 1047 5.22 -18.73 -33.00
N THR A 1048 4.17 -18.95 -32.20
CA THR A 1048 3.79 -20.26 -31.65
C THR A 1048 2.91 -21.08 -32.58
N LEU A 1049 2.03 -20.47 -33.39
CA LEU A 1049 1.05 -21.17 -34.25
C LEU A 1049 1.64 -22.34 -35.08
N PRO A 1050 2.81 -22.20 -35.74
CA PRO A 1050 3.39 -23.31 -36.51
C PRO A 1050 3.71 -24.55 -35.67
N ALA A 1051 4.01 -24.39 -34.38
CA ALA A 1051 4.31 -25.51 -33.49
C ALA A 1051 3.08 -26.38 -33.20
N LEU A 1052 1.87 -25.86 -33.40
CA LEU A 1052 0.62 -26.60 -33.15
C LEU A 1052 0.34 -27.68 -34.20
N GLU A 1053 1.00 -27.62 -35.36
CA GLU A 1053 0.91 -28.61 -36.44
C GLU A 1053 1.75 -29.86 -36.15
N ARG A 1054 2.62 -29.81 -35.15
CA ARG A 1054 3.45 -30.95 -34.73
C ARG A 1054 2.58 -32.09 -34.23
N GLU A 1055 2.92 -33.32 -34.63
CA GLU A 1055 2.24 -34.52 -34.13
C GLU A 1055 2.41 -34.66 -32.61
N GLY A 1056 1.32 -35.00 -31.91
CA GLY A 1056 1.31 -35.25 -30.47
C GLY A 1056 1.25 -34.00 -29.58
N VAL A 1057 0.99 -32.80 -30.13
CA VAL A 1057 0.76 -31.60 -29.30
C VAL A 1057 -0.51 -31.77 -28.46
N ALA A 1058 -0.36 -31.77 -27.13
CA ALA A 1058 -1.48 -31.91 -26.21
C ALA A 1058 -2.42 -30.69 -26.29
N GLU A 1059 -3.73 -30.96 -26.35
CA GLU A 1059 -4.75 -29.93 -26.53
C GLU A 1059 -4.80 -28.90 -25.39
N GLY A 1060 -4.43 -29.30 -24.16
CA GLY A 1060 -4.34 -28.39 -23.03
C GLY A 1060 -3.43 -27.18 -23.30
N TRP A 1061 -2.31 -27.39 -24.00
CA TRP A 1061 -1.40 -26.30 -24.40
C TRP A 1061 -1.97 -25.44 -25.53
N LYS A 1062 -2.71 -26.04 -26.48
CA LYS A 1062 -3.38 -25.31 -27.57
C LYS A 1062 -4.37 -24.29 -27.01
N GLY A 1063 -5.10 -24.64 -25.95
CA GLY A 1063 -6.06 -23.76 -25.29
C GLY A 1063 -5.46 -22.42 -24.82
N PHE A 1064 -4.23 -22.43 -24.30
CA PHE A 1064 -3.55 -21.19 -23.87
C PHE A 1064 -3.12 -20.32 -25.06
N VAL A 1065 -2.69 -20.92 -26.17
CA VAL A 1065 -2.39 -20.18 -27.40
C VAL A 1065 -3.65 -19.49 -27.94
N TYR A 1066 -4.77 -20.22 -27.96
CA TYR A 1066 -6.06 -19.67 -28.42
C TYR A 1066 -6.63 -18.63 -27.44
N ALA A 1067 -6.37 -18.76 -26.14
CA ALA A 1067 -6.74 -17.74 -25.16
C ALA A 1067 -6.03 -16.40 -25.44
N LEU A 1068 -4.75 -16.42 -25.82
CA LEU A 1068 -4.04 -15.21 -26.23
C LEU A 1068 -4.49 -14.70 -27.61
N GLU A 1069 -4.78 -15.60 -28.57
CA GLU A 1069 -5.35 -15.21 -29.87
C GLU A 1069 -6.67 -14.44 -29.69
N ALA A 1070 -7.50 -14.82 -28.72
CA ALA A 1070 -8.78 -14.18 -28.42
C ALA A 1070 -8.66 -12.71 -27.98
N ILE A 1071 -7.45 -12.22 -27.63
CA ILE A 1071 -7.22 -10.81 -27.30
C ILE A 1071 -7.41 -9.92 -28.54
N TYR A 1072 -7.11 -10.42 -29.74
CA TYR A 1072 -7.22 -9.65 -31.00
C TYR A 1072 -8.07 -10.31 -32.09
N ASP A 1073 -8.35 -11.62 -32.01
CA ASP A 1073 -9.20 -12.36 -32.96
C ASP A 1073 -10.11 -13.34 -32.20
N LYS A 1074 -11.21 -12.78 -31.68
CA LYS A 1074 -12.15 -13.47 -30.79
C LYS A 1074 -12.87 -14.61 -31.51
N GLU A 1075 -13.37 -14.34 -32.71
CA GLU A 1075 -14.20 -15.27 -33.48
C GLU A 1075 -13.41 -16.53 -33.85
N ARG A 1076 -12.17 -16.36 -34.35
CA ARG A 1076 -11.32 -17.49 -34.73
C ARG A 1076 -10.86 -18.29 -33.51
N ALA A 1077 -10.48 -17.62 -32.44
CA ALA A 1077 -10.10 -18.29 -31.19
C ALA A 1077 -11.26 -19.12 -30.61
N LEU A 1078 -12.49 -18.59 -30.66
CA LEU A 1078 -13.70 -19.27 -30.19
C LEU A 1078 -14.00 -20.54 -31.00
N GLU A 1079 -13.87 -20.49 -32.33
CA GLU A 1079 -14.03 -21.68 -33.17
C GLU A 1079 -13.02 -22.77 -32.80
N LYS A 1080 -11.75 -22.40 -32.60
CA LYS A 1080 -10.70 -23.34 -32.22
C LYS A 1080 -10.92 -23.94 -30.84
N ILE A 1081 -11.34 -23.14 -29.85
CA ILE A 1081 -11.59 -23.60 -28.48
C ILE A 1081 -12.78 -24.56 -28.40
N ARG A 1082 -13.82 -24.36 -29.20
CA ARG A 1082 -14.97 -25.30 -29.30
C ARG A 1082 -14.57 -26.68 -29.82
N ASN A 1083 -13.49 -26.77 -30.58
CA ASN A 1083 -13.00 -28.00 -31.17
C ASN A 1083 -11.98 -28.76 -30.28
N LEU A 1084 -11.64 -28.24 -29.10
CA LEU A 1084 -10.77 -28.92 -28.14
C LEU A 1084 -11.53 -30.03 -27.41
N ASN A 1085 -10.92 -31.21 -27.30
CA ASN A 1085 -11.50 -32.36 -26.59
C ASN A 1085 -10.98 -32.51 -25.15
N SER A 1086 -9.85 -31.87 -24.83
CA SER A 1086 -9.20 -31.92 -23.52
C SER A 1086 -8.52 -30.59 -23.17
N HIS A 1087 -8.26 -30.38 -21.88
CA HIS A 1087 -7.76 -29.13 -21.31
C HIS A 1087 -6.60 -29.42 -20.35
N ASP A 1088 -5.79 -28.40 -20.06
CA ASP A 1088 -4.84 -28.46 -18.94
C ASP A 1088 -5.55 -28.81 -17.63
N ASP A 1089 -4.89 -29.53 -16.74
CA ASP A 1089 -5.48 -30.02 -15.47
C ASP A 1089 -5.93 -28.89 -14.53
N GLY A 1090 -5.29 -27.71 -14.60
CA GLY A 1090 -5.67 -26.49 -13.90
C GLY A 1090 -6.65 -25.60 -14.67
N ASN A 1091 -7.09 -26.00 -15.87
CA ASN A 1091 -7.98 -25.20 -16.71
C ASN A 1091 -9.25 -25.98 -17.12
N SER A 1092 -10.19 -25.30 -17.78
CA SER A 1092 -11.46 -25.89 -18.20
C SER A 1092 -12.01 -25.19 -19.44
N LEU A 1093 -12.96 -25.84 -20.12
CA LEU A 1093 -13.71 -25.20 -21.21
C LEU A 1093 -14.44 -23.96 -20.70
N THR A 1094 -15.05 -24.06 -19.51
CA THR A 1094 -15.74 -22.95 -18.86
C THR A 1094 -14.84 -21.72 -18.71
N ASN A 1095 -13.60 -21.90 -18.24
CA ASN A 1095 -12.67 -20.79 -18.04
C ASN A 1095 -12.15 -20.21 -19.36
N LEU A 1096 -11.94 -21.04 -20.39
CA LEU A 1096 -11.58 -20.56 -21.73
C LEU A 1096 -12.71 -19.74 -22.38
N LEU A 1097 -13.95 -20.23 -22.31
CA LEU A 1097 -15.11 -19.49 -22.81
C LEU A 1097 -15.31 -18.17 -22.05
N TRP A 1098 -15.22 -18.21 -20.71
CA TRP A 1098 -15.25 -17.02 -19.88
C TRP A 1098 -14.19 -15.99 -20.30
N TRP A 1099 -12.95 -16.44 -20.52
CA TRP A 1099 -11.85 -15.58 -20.93
C TRP A 1099 -12.15 -14.90 -22.28
N ILE A 1100 -12.48 -15.68 -23.32
CA ILE A 1100 -12.80 -15.17 -24.67
C ILE A 1100 -13.96 -14.18 -24.62
N TYR A 1101 -15.05 -14.54 -23.95
CA TYR A 1101 -16.26 -13.72 -23.93
C TYR A 1101 -16.10 -12.43 -23.15
N SER A 1102 -15.18 -12.39 -22.19
CA SER A 1102 -14.81 -11.17 -21.47
C SER A 1102 -13.91 -10.21 -22.25
N ARG A 1103 -13.41 -10.57 -23.44
CA ARG A 1103 -12.65 -9.66 -24.31
C ARG A 1103 -13.60 -8.74 -25.08
N GLY A 1104 -13.24 -7.45 -25.16
CA GLY A 1104 -13.98 -6.44 -25.95
C GLY A 1104 -13.68 -6.54 -27.44
N ASN A 1105 -14.60 -6.08 -28.28
CA ASN A 1105 -14.39 -6.01 -29.74
C ASN A 1105 -13.56 -4.75 -30.06
N GLU A 1106 -12.54 -4.86 -30.91
CA GLU A 1106 -11.71 -3.73 -31.36
C GLU A 1106 -12.52 -2.74 -32.22
N GLU A 1107 -13.14 -1.73 -31.61
CA GLU A 1107 -13.57 -0.47 -32.26
C GLU A 1107 -13.47 0.76 -31.31
N GLU A 1108 -12.56 0.76 -30.33
CA GLU A 1108 -12.20 2.01 -29.62
C GLU A 1108 -10.77 2.42 -29.97
N GLU A 1109 -10.68 3.61 -30.57
CA GLU A 1109 -9.52 4.22 -31.21
C GLU A 1109 -8.21 4.12 -30.42
N TRP A 1110 -7.15 3.91 -31.19
CA TRP A 1110 -5.75 3.98 -30.77
C TRP A 1110 -5.47 5.27 -30.01
N CYS A 1111 -5.30 5.16 -28.69
CA CYS A 1111 -4.60 6.16 -27.88
C CYS A 1111 -3.33 5.52 -27.34
N GLU A 1112 -2.18 5.98 -27.84
CA GLU A 1112 -0.88 5.75 -27.23
C GLU A 1112 -0.93 6.19 -25.76
N GLY A 1113 -0.80 5.24 -24.84
CA GLY A 1113 -0.80 5.50 -23.41
C GLY A 1113 -1.29 4.29 -22.61
N GLY A 1114 -0.40 3.33 -22.39
CA GLY A 1114 -0.62 2.27 -21.42
C GLY A 1114 -0.85 2.87 -20.03
N GLY A 1115 -2.00 2.55 -19.42
CA GLY A 1115 -2.29 2.97 -18.04
C GLY A 1115 -3.71 3.46 -17.82
N LYS A 1116 -4.74 2.64 -18.09
CA LYS A 1116 -6.11 2.88 -17.58
C LYS A 1116 -6.82 1.57 -17.24
N PHE A 1117 -6.42 0.93 -16.16
CA PHE A 1117 -7.20 -0.13 -15.51
C PHE A 1117 -7.33 0.15 -14.00
N CYS A 1118 -8.15 1.15 -13.63
CA CYS A 1118 -8.47 1.43 -12.23
C CYS A 1118 -9.96 1.67 -12.05
N TRP A 1119 -10.65 0.68 -11.47
CA TRP A 1119 -12.06 0.78 -11.02
C TRP A 1119 -12.11 0.59 -9.50
N PHE A 1120 -11.70 1.62 -8.76
CA PHE A 1120 -11.86 1.66 -7.29
C PHE A 1120 -13.09 2.46 -6.83
N GLY A 1121 -14.11 2.60 -7.70
CA GLY A 1121 -15.27 3.45 -7.46
C GLY A 1121 -16.48 2.81 -6.77
N HIS A 1122 -16.57 1.48 -6.64
CA HIS A 1122 -17.86 0.85 -6.28
C HIS A 1122 -17.88 -0.16 -5.11
N TYR A 1123 -16.80 -0.29 -4.33
CA TYR A 1123 -16.82 -1.12 -3.12
C TYR A 1123 -16.27 -0.36 -1.89
N CYS A 1124 -16.99 0.69 -1.49
CA CYS A 1124 -16.94 1.28 -0.16
C CYS A 1124 -18.33 1.80 0.22
N HIS A 1125 -19.27 0.89 0.44
CA HIS A 1125 -20.51 1.14 1.20
C HIS A 1125 -20.76 -0.01 2.17
#